data_AF-A0A812HYT4-F1
#
_entry.id   AF-A0A812HYT4-F1
#
_cell.length_a   1.000
_cell.length_b   1.000
_cell.length_c   1.000
_cell.angle_alpha   90.00
_cell.angle_beta   90.00
_cell.angle_gamma   90.00
#
_symmetry.space_group_name_H-M   'P 1'
#
loop_
_entity.id
_entity.type
_entity.pdbx_description
1 polymer ?
#
loop_
_entity_poly.entity_id
_entity_poly.type
_entity_poly.pdbx_seq_one_letter_code
_entity_poly.pdbx_strand_id
1 'polypeptide(L)'
;MAIIDVLTAIATAGTTIQSFFAWSGYNRDNFGQGVGWRQAHQYQKKNYYANWVASAREDLLQLKGASMHHIGNYMMVATTMLSSTVLAFAVSGFDEACPAFVVYSFYTSAASAVVCLMLAVAFGIKAQGSAYESTALLLTEKLRPFNPDEAHNYLEQAQRIERLGLGSLLRVPGQAEDYSAKPRSPDDPELESKPEFSAVAVAENLSEPCTSNEHLGDGCEFPDVLKPDQELQTCDTEESSGLENLTSRRDVEYLKNFHEFILLWKPHEDFCKICMGLGTISFAEASAAFTVGKVLGHTSYFMEQLLAATVALAFLFIMINVFLAYGHGTSKLCPLLLATSDICATIAGSFADPRANAALVPGSFLLRLGFWVTIAVAICKHSQCRETSALAAKTPLDKNVEEEFTSTEDMEAFKQRSQRKFVRGRRAVLQGLCVCMCMWISVTVWATVHYTVQLFLEESHRASVAALEVEFPPLFTPHSLACADGHIFVADRYSIYEIWPTASGRPAVKRDCKLDGPIEAISATCDLSGCHPIVLLNAPSGSMVTNCSTASLLLGDGRVARHLAAPLQASEGKLLTTHAKELVEYGQKDEGWGAERTLSYKYPQSQSIRGLAWKGDSPLVLRVDPDGHLDLEEMKLAERRSILWHLPMSVSRALSVCSPDAASALLLVLIEDQPHLVAARPKFM
;
A
#
# COMPACT_ATOMS: atom_id res chain seq x y z
N MET A 1 31.11 74.83 -96.10
CA MET A 1 30.16 74.72 -94.96
C MET A 1 29.40 73.40 -94.99
N ALA A 2 28.68 73.03 -96.05
CA ALA A 2 27.87 71.80 -96.10
C ALA A 2 28.59 70.47 -95.72
N ILE A 3 29.88 70.29 -96.05
CA ILE A 3 30.63 69.07 -95.68
C ILE A 3 30.93 69.03 -94.16
N ILE A 4 31.13 70.19 -93.53
CA ILE A 4 31.39 70.29 -92.09
C ILE A 4 30.12 69.96 -91.31
N ASP A 5 28.96 70.40 -91.78
CA ASP A 5 27.66 70.11 -91.14
C ASP A 5 27.26 68.63 -91.23
N VAL A 6 27.63 67.95 -92.33
CA VAL A 6 27.43 66.50 -92.46
C VAL A 6 28.38 65.72 -91.55
N LEU A 7 29.64 66.15 -91.43
CA LEU A 7 30.60 65.50 -90.53
C LEU A 7 30.24 65.70 -89.05
N THR A 8 29.73 66.88 -88.65
CA THR A 8 29.22 67.10 -87.29
C THR A 8 27.94 66.32 -87.02
N ALA A 9 27.02 66.18 -87.99
CA ALA A 9 25.84 65.33 -87.84
C ALA A 9 26.18 63.84 -87.72
N ILE A 10 27.19 63.35 -88.45
CA ILE A 10 27.67 61.97 -88.32
C ILE A 10 28.40 61.77 -86.99
N ALA A 11 29.19 62.75 -86.54
CA ALA A 11 29.87 62.68 -85.24
C ALA A 11 28.88 62.69 -84.06
N THR A 12 27.82 63.52 -84.11
CA THR A 12 26.76 63.53 -83.08
C THR A 12 25.87 62.30 -83.15
N ALA A 13 25.61 61.75 -84.35
CA ALA A 13 24.96 60.44 -84.50
C ALA A 13 25.82 59.32 -83.91
N GLY A 14 27.14 59.36 -84.11
CA GLY A 14 28.08 58.39 -83.54
C GLY A 14 28.11 58.40 -82.01
N THR A 15 28.16 59.58 -81.39
CA THR A 15 28.15 59.70 -79.92
C THR A 15 26.82 59.30 -79.32
N THR A 16 25.69 59.65 -79.94
CA THR A 16 24.36 59.24 -79.46
C THR A 16 24.16 57.72 -79.54
N ILE A 17 24.63 57.06 -80.61
CA ILE A 17 24.61 55.60 -80.73
C ILE A 17 25.49 54.93 -79.65
N GLN A 18 26.69 55.45 -79.41
CA GLN A 18 27.57 54.92 -78.36
C GLN A 18 26.97 55.11 -76.95
N SER A 19 26.39 56.28 -76.67
CA SER A 19 25.70 56.55 -75.40
C SER A 19 24.49 55.64 -75.22
N PHE A 20 23.73 55.35 -76.28
CA PHE A 20 22.61 54.42 -76.23
C PHE A 20 23.07 52.99 -75.92
N PHE A 21 24.13 52.50 -76.54
CA PHE A 21 24.68 51.16 -76.23
C PHE A 21 25.28 51.08 -74.82
N ALA A 22 25.97 52.12 -74.37
CA ALA A 22 26.50 52.17 -73.01
C ALA A 22 25.38 52.18 -71.96
N TRP A 23 24.32 52.96 -72.20
CA TRP A 23 23.15 53.00 -71.33
C TRP A 23 22.36 51.68 -71.35
N SER A 24 22.18 51.06 -72.52
CA SER A 24 21.58 49.73 -72.65
C SER A 24 22.40 48.65 -71.94
N GLY A 25 23.73 48.70 -72.03
CA GLY A 25 24.63 47.81 -71.32
C GLY A 25 24.52 47.96 -69.80
N TYR A 26 24.53 49.20 -69.30
CA TYR A 26 24.35 49.51 -67.89
C TYR A 26 23.02 48.98 -67.33
N ASN A 27 21.90 49.20 -68.04
CA ASN A 27 20.59 48.70 -67.62
C ASN A 27 20.53 47.16 -67.61
N ARG A 28 21.11 46.51 -68.62
CA ARG A 28 21.19 45.04 -68.68
C ARG A 28 21.99 44.48 -67.50
N ASP A 29 23.15 45.06 -67.22
CA ASP A 29 24.06 44.55 -66.18
C ASP A 29 23.49 44.83 -64.77
N ASN A 30 22.92 46.01 -64.53
CA ASN A 30 22.19 46.30 -63.28
C ASN A 30 20.98 45.39 -63.08
N PHE A 31 20.25 45.09 -64.15
CA PHE A 31 19.14 44.15 -64.09
C PHE A 31 19.63 42.75 -63.71
N GLY A 32 20.69 42.27 -64.38
CA GLY A 32 21.33 40.99 -64.06
C GLY A 32 21.80 40.92 -62.60
N GLN A 33 22.41 41.99 -62.11
CA GLN A 33 22.78 42.11 -60.68
C GLN A 33 21.55 42.09 -59.78
N GLY A 34 20.49 42.83 -60.09
CA GLY A 34 19.26 42.86 -59.29
C GLY A 34 18.53 41.50 -59.25
N VAL A 35 18.57 40.72 -60.34
CA VAL A 35 18.11 39.32 -60.32
C VAL A 35 19.03 38.46 -59.44
N GLY A 36 20.35 38.61 -59.57
CA GLY A 36 21.33 37.91 -58.76
C GLY A 36 21.15 38.15 -57.26
N TRP A 37 20.97 39.42 -56.84
CA TRP A 37 20.72 39.79 -55.45
C TRP A 37 19.42 39.19 -54.91
N ARG A 38 18.34 39.16 -55.71
CA ARG A 38 17.07 38.53 -55.32
C ARG A 38 17.19 37.03 -55.17
N GLN A 39 17.86 36.36 -56.10
CA GLN A 39 18.15 34.93 -55.98
C GLN A 39 18.98 34.67 -54.72
N ALA A 40 20.05 35.42 -54.51
CA ALA A 40 20.89 35.31 -53.32
C ALA A 40 20.09 35.51 -52.02
N HIS A 41 19.22 36.52 -51.96
CA HIS A 41 18.35 36.76 -50.81
C HIS A 41 17.34 35.62 -50.58
N GLN A 42 16.72 35.09 -51.65
CA GLN A 42 15.82 33.93 -51.54
C GLN A 42 16.57 32.66 -51.10
N TYR A 43 17.79 32.44 -51.59
CA TYR A 43 18.65 31.36 -51.12
C TYR A 43 19.03 31.53 -49.65
N GLN A 44 19.34 32.75 -49.21
CA GLN A 44 19.59 33.04 -47.79
C GLN A 44 18.36 32.77 -46.94
N LYS A 45 17.17 33.20 -47.36
CA LYS A 45 15.91 32.91 -46.65
C LYS A 45 15.63 31.40 -46.58
N LYS A 46 15.87 30.67 -47.66
CA LYS A 46 15.75 29.20 -47.70
C LYS A 46 16.76 28.52 -46.78
N ASN A 47 18.02 28.94 -46.82
CA ASN A 47 19.07 28.41 -45.97
C ASN A 47 18.79 28.71 -44.49
N TYR A 48 18.32 29.92 -44.17
CA TYR A 48 17.91 30.29 -42.82
C TYR A 48 16.79 29.39 -42.32
N TYR A 49 15.74 29.19 -43.14
CA TYR A 49 14.63 28.32 -42.77
C TYR A 49 15.06 26.84 -42.62
N ALA A 50 15.89 26.33 -43.53
CA ALA A 50 16.43 24.97 -43.43
C ALA A 50 17.27 24.78 -42.16
N ASN A 51 18.10 25.76 -41.81
CA ASN A 51 18.88 25.76 -40.58
C ASN A 51 18.00 25.84 -39.33
N TRP A 52 16.95 26.66 -39.36
CA TRP A 52 15.98 26.77 -38.27
C TRP A 52 15.24 25.45 -38.03
N VAL A 53 14.71 24.81 -39.10
CA VAL A 53 14.06 23.49 -38.99
C VAL A 53 15.05 22.45 -38.48
N ALA A 54 16.31 22.48 -38.95
CA ALA A 54 17.35 21.57 -38.46
C ALA A 54 17.61 21.75 -36.96
N SER A 55 17.72 23.00 -36.48
CA SER A 55 17.87 23.31 -35.05
C SER A 55 16.68 22.84 -34.24
N ALA A 56 15.45 23.15 -34.68
CA ALA A 56 14.24 22.71 -33.99
C ALA A 56 14.14 21.18 -33.92
N ARG A 57 14.53 20.46 -34.97
CA ARG A 57 14.57 18.99 -34.96
C ARG A 57 15.60 18.45 -33.96
N GLU A 58 16.76 19.07 -33.86
CA GLU A 58 17.79 18.70 -32.89
C GLU A 58 17.31 18.94 -31.45
N ASP A 59 16.71 20.09 -31.16
CA ASP A 59 16.16 20.41 -29.84
C ASP A 59 15.07 19.41 -29.43
N LEU A 60 14.19 19.04 -30.36
CA LEU A 60 13.16 18.02 -30.13
C LEU A 60 13.75 16.64 -29.86
N LEU A 61 14.82 16.26 -30.56
CA LEU A 61 15.53 15.01 -30.32
C LEU A 61 16.22 15.01 -28.97
N GLN A 62 16.79 16.14 -28.54
CA GLN A 62 17.41 16.29 -27.21
C GLN A 62 16.36 16.23 -26.09
N LEU A 63 15.24 16.94 -26.22
CA LEU A 63 14.15 16.92 -25.24
C LEU A 63 13.53 15.51 -25.14
N LYS A 64 13.32 14.85 -26.28
CA LYS A 64 12.91 13.44 -26.32
C LYS A 64 13.94 12.56 -25.60
N GLY A 65 15.22 12.74 -25.90
CA GLY A 65 16.33 12.01 -25.27
C GLY A 65 16.33 12.16 -23.76
N ALA A 66 16.16 13.38 -23.25
CA ALA A 66 16.04 13.66 -21.82
C ALA A 66 14.84 12.95 -21.19
N SER A 67 13.63 13.07 -21.77
CA SER A 67 12.43 12.37 -21.26
C SER A 67 12.60 10.84 -21.29
N MET A 68 13.16 10.28 -22.37
CA MET A 68 13.43 8.85 -22.48
C MET A 68 14.45 8.36 -21.47
N HIS A 69 15.48 9.16 -21.18
CA HIS A 69 16.46 8.85 -20.14
C HIS A 69 15.81 8.82 -18.75
N HIS A 70 14.95 9.79 -18.43
CA HIS A 70 14.19 9.77 -17.17
C HIS A 70 13.28 8.53 -17.05
N ILE A 71 12.50 8.21 -18.08
CA ILE A 71 11.64 7.02 -18.09
C ILE A 71 12.48 5.74 -17.98
N GLY A 72 13.62 5.69 -18.68
CA GLY A 72 14.57 4.57 -18.60
C GLY A 72 15.11 4.35 -17.19
N ASN A 73 15.46 5.43 -16.49
CA ASN A 73 15.92 5.35 -15.10
C ASN A 73 14.82 4.84 -14.16
N TYR A 74 13.58 5.31 -14.29
CA TYR A 74 12.46 4.80 -13.49
C TYR A 74 12.20 3.33 -13.76
N MET A 75 12.24 2.90 -15.02
CA MET A 75 12.06 1.50 -15.39
C MET A 75 13.18 0.63 -14.82
N MET A 76 14.44 1.08 -14.90
CA MET A 76 15.58 0.36 -14.34
C MET A 76 15.42 0.17 -12.82
N VAL A 77 15.11 1.25 -12.09
CA VAL A 77 14.84 1.18 -10.65
C VAL A 77 13.65 0.27 -10.32
N ALA A 78 12.55 0.38 -11.06
CA ALA A 78 11.38 -0.48 -10.84
C ALA A 78 11.72 -1.97 -11.08
N THR A 79 12.51 -2.29 -12.10
CA THR A 79 12.92 -3.68 -12.39
C THR A 79 13.86 -4.25 -11.34
N THR A 80 14.81 -3.47 -10.83
CA THR A 80 15.71 -3.93 -9.77
C THR A 80 14.94 -4.16 -8.48
N MET A 81 14.06 -3.23 -8.09
CA MET A 81 13.20 -3.41 -6.92
C MET A 81 12.25 -4.61 -7.07
N LEU A 82 11.70 -4.81 -8.27
CA LEU A 82 10.84 -5.96 -8.55
C LEU A 82 11.61 -7.27 -8.38
N SER A 83 12.84 -7.35 -8.91
CA SER A 83 13.68 -8.54 -8.76
C SER A 83 14.01 -8.84 -7.30
N SER A 84 14.34 -7.81 -6.50
CA SER A 84 14.60 -7.94 -5.07
C SER A 84 13.35 -8.37 -4.31
N THR A 85 12.18 -7.83 -4.67
CA THR A 85 10.90 -8.18 -4.04
C THR A 85 10.53 -9.64 -4.31
N VAL A 86 10.66 -10.10 -5.56
CA VAL A 86 10.38 -11.48 -5.94
C VAL A 86 11.35 -12.44 -5.26
N LEU A 87 12.63 -12.09 -5.17
CA LEU A 87 13.62 -12.90 -4.46
C LEU A 87 13.31 -12.96 -2.95
N ALA A 88 12.97 -11.83 -2.32
CA ALA A 88 12.57 -11.78 -0.93
C ALA A 88 11.33 -12.65 -0.67
N PHE A 89 10.33 -12.58 -1.56
CA PHE A 89 9.11 -13.38 -1.49
C PHE A 89 9.39 -14.89 -1.61
N ALA A 90 10.35 -15.29 -2.45
CA ALA A 90 10.68 -16.68 -2.69
C ALA A 90 11.59 -17.30 -1.59
N VAL A 91 12.44 -16.49 -0.96
CA VAL A 91 13.47 -16.96 -0.01
C VAL A 91 13.07 -16.72 1.45
N SER A 92 12.04 -15.92 1.72
CA SER A 92 11.60 -15.64 3.08
C SER A 92 11.13 -16.89 3.82
N GLY A 93 11.90 -17.31 4.84
CA GLY A 93 11.48 -18.29 5.84
C GLY A 93 11.26 -17.61 7.19
N PHE A 94 10.10 -17.82 7.80
CA PHE A 94 9.80 -17.37 9.17
C PHE A 94 9.92 -18.56 10.13
N ASP A 95 10.30 -18.27 11.38
CA ASP A 95 10.30 -19.27 12.45
C ASP A 95 8.86 -19.64 12.82
N GLU A 96 8.63 -20.85 13.33
CA GLU A 96 7.31 -21.32 13.78
C GLU A 96 6.78 -20.48 14.95
N ALA A 97 7.67 -19.87 15.73
CA ALA A 97 7.34 -18.93 16.81
C ALA A 97 6.87 -17.54 16.30
N CYS A 98 7.03 -17.23 15.01
CA CYS A 98 6.68 -15.93 14.48
C CYS A 98 5.15 -15.74 14.46
N PRO A 99 4.61 -14.63 15.01
CA PRO A 99 3.18 -14.39 14.97
C PRO A 99 2.63 -14.37 13.55
N ALA A 100 1.57 -15.15 13.30
CA ALA A 100 1.01 -15.32 11.96
C ALA A 100 0.64 -13.99 11.28
N PHE A 101 0.16 -12.99 12.03
CA PHE A 101 -0.19 -11.69 11.46
C PHE A 101 1.00 -10.95 10.81
N VAL A 102 2.21 -11.12 11.34
CA VAL A 102 3.43 -10.51 10.78
C VAL A 102 3.76 -11.17 9.45
N VAL A 103 3.63 -12.50 9.39
CA VAL A 103 3.85 -13.30 8.18
C VAL A 103 2.86 -12.91 7.08
N TYR A 104 1.57 -12.79 7.41
CA TYR A 104 0.57 -12.34 6.44
C TYR A 104 0.82 -10.90 5.97
N SER A 105 1.17 -9.98 6.88
CA SER A 105 1.52 -8.60 6.53
C SER A 105 2.70 -8.53 5.55
N PHE A 106 3.74 -9.35 5.77
CA PHE A 106 4.88 -9.45 4.86
C PHE A 106 4.43 -9.88 3.46
N TYR A 107 3.70 -10.99 3.33
CA TYR A 107 3.32 -11.54 2.04
C TYR A 107 2.33 -10.63 1.29
N THR A 108 1.40 -9.96 1.99
CA THR A 108 0.47 -9.02 1.36
C THR A 108 1.15 -7.76 0.86
N SER A 109 2.10 -7.23 1.64
CA SER A 109 2.89 -6.05 1.26
C SER A 109 3.82 -6.38 0.09
N ALA A 110 4.50 -7.52 0.13
CA ALA A 110 5.34 -7.98 -0.97
C ALA A 110 4.54 -8.24 -2.25
N ALA A 111 3.37 -8.88 -2.16
CA ALA A 111 2.49 -9.09 -3.31
C ALA A 111 1.98 -7.75 -3.89
N SER A 112 1.59 -6.80 -3.03
CA SER A 112 1.18 -5.46 -3.44
C SER A 112 2.34 -4.72 -4.15
N ALA A 113 3.56 -4.85 -3.64
CA ALA A 113 4.76 -4.30 -4.25
C ALA A 113 5.01 -4.87 -5.66
N VAL A 114 4.92 -6.20 -5.82
CA VAL A 114 5.06 -6.86 -7.13
C VAL A 114 4.03 -6.33 -8.13
N VAL A 115 2.75 -6.23 -7.74
CA VAL A 115 1.68 -5.72 -8.62
C VAL A 115 1.96 -4.28 -9.04
N CYS A 116 2.31 -3.40 -8.10
CA CYS A 116 2.59 -2.00 -8.39
C CYS A 116 3.87 -1.82 -9.24
N LEU A 117 4.94 -2.56 -8.97
CA LEU A 117 6.20 -2.47 -9.73
C LEU A 117 6.04 -3.04 -11.14
N MET A 118 5.29 -4.12 -11.32
CA MET A 118 4.94 -4.65 -12.65
C MET A 118 4.15 -3.62 -13.48
N LEU A 119 3.19 -2.92 -12.85
CA LEU A 119 2.48 -1.83 -13.51
C LEU A 119 3.40 -0.66 -13.86
N ALA A 120 4.34 -0.30 -12.97
CA ALA A 120 5.32 0.74 -13.24
C ALA A 120 6.17 0.40 -14.49
N VAL A 121 6.69 -0.83 -14.58
CA VAL A 121 7.44 -1.30 -15.76
C VAL A 121 6.57 -1.28 -17.02
N ALA A 122 5.32 -1.78 -16.95
CA ALA A 122 4.42 -1.79 -18.09
C ALA A 122 4.08 -0.37 -18.60
N PHE A 123 3.90 0.59 -17.69
CA PHE A 123 3.71 1.99 -18.06
C PHE A 123 4.98 2.63 -18.60
N GLY A 124 6.15 2.31 -18.06
CA GLY A 124 7.45 2.75 -18.59
C GLY A 124 7.66 2.33 -20.04
N ILE A 125 7.42 1.05 -20.36
CA ILE A 125 7.52 0.52 -21.73
C ILE A 125 6.53 1.23 -22.66
N LYS A 126 5.28 1.41 -22.22
CA LYS A 126 4.26 2.13 -23.03
C LYS A 126 4.59 3.61 -23.20
N ALA A 127 5.15 4.27 -22.18
CA ALA A 127 5.57 5.67 -22.27
C ALA A 127 6.70 5.83 -23.28
N GLN A 128 7.71 4.96 -23.25
CA GLN A 128 8.79 4.95 -24.25
C GLN A 128 8.26 4.74 -25.66
N GLY A 129 7.45 3.69 -25.87
CA GLY A 129 6.88 3.40 -27.19
C GLY A 129 6.03 4.56 -27.73
N SER A 130 5.19 5.15 -26.88
CA SER A 130 4.37 6.32 -27.27
C SER A 130 5.22 7.55 -27.54
N ALA A 131 6.30 7.79 -26.79
CA ALA A 131 7.23 8.89 -27.04
C ALA A 131 7.93 8.72 -28.41
N TYR A 132 8.43 7.52 -28.73
CA TYR A 132 9.02 7.24 -30.05
C TYR A 132 8.04 7.47 -31.20
N GLU A 133 6.83 6.92 -31.11
CA GLU A 133 5.79 7.06 -32.13
C GLU A 133 5.39 8.53 -32.32
N SER A 134 5.17 9.25 -31.22
CA SER A 134 4.71 10.64 -31.24
C SER A 134 5.79 11.59 -31.77
N THR A 135 7.06 11.40 -31.37
CA THR A 135 8.16 12.20 -31.90
C THR A 135 8.44 11.87 -33.36
N ALA A 136 8.31 10.61 -33.79
CA ALA A 136 8.46 10.25 -35.20
C ALA A 136 7.41 10.98 -36.05
N LEU A 137 6.13 10.95 -35.66
CA LEU A 137 5.06 11.67 -36.35
C LEU A 137 5.29 13.18 -36.38
N LEU A 138 5.69 13.78 -35.26
CA LEU A 138 6.03 15.20 -35.17
C LEU A 138 7.14 15.58 -36.18
N LEU A 139 8.21 14.77 -36.24
CA LEU A 139 9.34 15.00 -37.14
C LEU A 139 9.00 14.76 -38.63
N THR A 140 8.13 13.79 -38.94
CA THR A 140 7.82 13.43 -40.33
C THR A 140 6.69 14.26 -40.96
N GLU A 141 5.72 14.67 -40.14
CA GLU A 141 4.49 15.32 -40.59
C GLU A 141 4.52 16.83 -40.37
N LYS A 142 4.91 17.30 -39.17
CA LYS A 142 4.83 18.73 -38.81
C LYS A 142 6.14 19.49 -39.00
N LEU A 143 7.29 18.85 -38.73
CA LEU A 143 8.64 19.43 -38.99
C LEU A 143 9.29 18.85 -40.25
N ARG A 144 8.48 18.59 -41.28
CA ARG A 144 9.05 18.24 -42.59
C ARG A 144 9.85 19.45 -43.09
N PRO A 145 11.09 19.27 -43.57
CA PRO A 145 11.78 20.34 -44.27
C PRO A 145 10.88 20.79 -45.43
N PHE A 146 10.56 22.09 -45.45
CA PHE A 146 9.70 22.69 -46.47
C PHE A 146 10.15 22.19 -47.83
N ASN A 147 9.27 21.46 -48.53
CA ASN A 147 9.48 21.19 -49.93
C ASN A 147 9.42 22.58 -50.58
N PRO A 148 10.51 23.12 -51.14
CA PRO A 148 10.46 24.45 -51.71
C PRO A 148 9.36 24.41 -52.75
N ASP A 149 8.24 25.08 -52.49
CA ASP A 149 7.16 25.19 -53.44
C ASP A 149 7.76 25.49 -54.82
N GLU A 150 7.33 24.70 -55.80
CA GLU A 150 7.60 24.88 -57.23
C GLU A 150 7.20 26.29 -57.73
N ALA A 151 6.54 27.09 -56.89
CA ALA A 151 6.03 28.43 -57.14
C ALA A 151 7.11 29.50 -57.42
N HIS A 152 8.39 29.26 -57.11
CA HIS A 152 9.47 30.11 -57.62
C HIS A 152 10.13 29.47 -58.84
N ASN A 153 9.36 29.42 -59.93
CA ASN A 153 9.86 29.04 -61.23
C ASN A 153 10.75 30.18 -61.78
N TYR A 154 12.05 30.13 -61.48
CA TYR A 154 13.03 31.09 -62.01
C TYR A 154 13.01 31.14 -63.55
N LEU A 155 12.61 30.03 -64.20
CA LEU A 155 12.41 29.97 -65.63
C LEU A 155 11.22 30.85 -66.07
N GLU A 156 10.14 30.89 -65.29
CA GLU A 156 8.99 31.74 -65.60
C GLU A 156 9.31 33.23 -65.40
N GLN A 157 10.11 33.58 -64.39
CA GLN A 157 10.61 34.95 -64.23
C GLN A 157 11.51 35.35 -65.41
N ALA A 158 12.41 34.47 -65.85
CA ALA A 158 13.24 34.67 -67.04
C ALA A 158 12.38 34.83 -68.31
N GLN A 159 11.40 33.95 -68.52
CA GLN A 159 10.47 33.99 -69.65
C GLN A 159 9.57 35.23 -69.63
N ARG A 160 9.16 35.71 -68.45
CA ARG A 160 8.39 36.96 -68.32
C ARG A 160 9.18 38.16 -68.85
N ILE A 161 10.50 38.17 -68.67
CA ILE A 161 11.38 39.23 -69.19
C ILE A 161 11.51 39.14 -70.71
N GLU A 162 11.71 37.93 -71.24
CA GLU A 162 11.73 37.71 -72.68
C GLU A 162 10.42 38.16 -73.35
N ARG A 163 9.28 37.96 -72.66
CA ARG A 163 7.96 38.39 -73.14
C ARG A 163 7.73 39.91 -73.04
N LEU A 164 8.31 40.60 -72.07
CA LEU A 164 8.15 42.05 -71.89
C LEU A 164 8.95 42.88 -72.93
N GLY A 165 9.89 42.26 -73.64
CA GLY A 165 10.60 42.85 -74.78
C GLY A 165 11.46 44.08 -74.46
N LEU A 166 11.93 44.75 -75.52
CA LEU A 166 12.84 45.92 -75.47
C LEU A 166 12.31 47.11 -74.65
N GLY A 167 10.99 47.25 -74.48
CA GLY A 167 10.39 48.31 -73.68
C GLY A 167 10.77 48.21 -72.20
N SER A 168 11.01 47.00 -71.69
CA SER A 168 11.43 46.77 -70.30
C SER A 168 12.93 47.02 -70.05
N LEU A 169 13.75 47.12 -71.11
CA LEU A 169 15.17 47.44 -71.02
C LEU A 169 15.44 48.95 -70.83
N LEU A 170 14.44 49.80 -71.04
CA LEU A 170 14.51 51.26 -70.94
C LEU A 170 14.12 51.79 -69.53
N ARG A 171 14.33 51.00 -68.48
CA ARG A 171 13.96 51.38 -67.11
C ARG A 171 14.85 52.50 -66.55
N VAL A 172 14.25 53.39 -65.77
CA VAL A 172 14.97 54.44 -65.04
C VAL A 172 15.72 53.80 -63.87
N PRO A 173 17.04 54.01 -63.75
CA PRO A 173 17.80 53.50 -62.60
C PRO A 173 17.20 54.00 -61.28
N GLY A 174 16.98 53.11 -60.31
CA GLY A 174 16.53 53.46 -58.96
C GLY A 174 15.03 53.26 -58.68
N GLN A 175 14.19 53.02 -59.69
CA GLN A 175 12.81 52.57 -59.46
C GLN A 175 12.78 51.03 -59.47
N ALA A 176 13.09 50.41 -58.33
CA ALA A 176 12.77 49.01 -58.15
C ALA A 176 11.25 48.88 -58.01
N GLU A 177 10.59 48.19 -58.95
CA GLU A 177 9.20 47.77 -58.77
C GLU A 177 9.11 47.00 -57.44
N ASP A 178 8.12 47.33 -56.62
CA ASP A 178 7.87 46.62 -55.37
C ASP A 178 7.28 45.24 -55.70
N TYR A 179 8.17 44.29 -56.02
CA TYR A 179 7.83 42.93 -56.41
C TYR A 179 7.27 42.10 -55.24
N SER A 180 7.11 42.68 -54.05
CA SER A 180 6.37 42.05 -52.95
C SER A 180 4.88 41.90 -53.28
N ALA A 181 4.36 42.73 -54.21
CA ALA A 181 3.03 42.56 -54.75
C ALA A 181 2.95 41.24 -55.52
N LYS A 182 2.31 40.22 -54.91
CA LYS A 182 1.85 39.03 -55.63
C LYS A 182 1.20 39.51 -56.93
N PRO A 183 1.56 38.95 -58.10
CA PRO A 183 0.88 39.31 -59.34
C PRO A 183 -0.61 39.07 -59.09
N ARG A 184 -1.42 40.15 -59.14
CA ARG A 184 -2.88 40.05 -59.07
C ARG A 184 -3.29 38.95 -60.03
N SER A 185 -4.02 37.96 -59.51
CA SER A 185 -4.57 36.94 -60.38
C SER A 185 -5.43 37.68 -61.41
N PRO A 186 -5.31 37.39 -62.73
CA PRO A 186 -6.21 37.97 -63.71
C PRO A 186 -7.69 37.65 -63.42
N ASP A 187 -7.95 36.70 -62.51
CA ASP A 187 -9.29 36.33 -62.05
C ASP A 187 -9.71 37.00 -60.73
N ASP A 188 -8.89 37.86 -60.12
CA ASP A 188 -9.34 38.66 -58.97
C ASP A 188 -10.28 39.77 -59.49
N PRO A 189 -11.61 39.69 -59.26
CA PRO A 189 -12.53 40.70 -59.75
C PRO A 189 -12.14 42.05 -59.15
N GLU A 190 -12.12 43.10 -59.99
CA GLU A 190 -11.87 44.48 -59.60
C GLU A 190 -12.73 44.84 -58.38
N LEU A 191 -12.12 44.80 -57.19
CA LEU A 191 -12.70 45.39 -56.00
C LEU A 191 -12.60 46.90 -56.21
N GLU A 192 -13.69 47.51 -56.69
CA GLU A 192 -13.84 48.95 -56.82
C GLU A 192 -13.43 49.63 -55.51
N SER A 193 -12.29 50.32 -55.57
CA SER A 193 -11.77 51.12 -54.46
C SER A 193 -12.66 52.34 -54.25
N LYS A 194 -13.53 52.29 -53.24
CA LYS A 194 -14.07 53.51 -52.59
C LYS A 194 -13.08 53.98 -51.52
N PRO A 195 -12.61 55.24 -51.55
CA PRO A 195 -11.86 55.82 -50.46
C PRO A 195 -12.86 56.41 -49.45
N GLU A 196 -13.10 55.73 -48.33
CA GLU A 196 -13.76 56.34 -47.18
C GLU A 196 -12.78 56.46 -46.01
N PHE A 197 -12.22 57.67 -45.93
CA PHE A 197 -11.67 58.26 -44.74
C PHE A 197 -12.86 58.70 -43.88
N SER A 198 -13.11 58.07 -42.73
CA SER A 198 -13.94 58.67 -41.70
C SER A 198 -13.36 58.38 -40.32
N ALA A 199 -12.88 59.46 -39.71
CA ALA A 199 -12.80 59.61 -38.26
C ALA A 199 -14.20 59.59 -37.64
N VAL A 200 -14.23 59.56 -36.30
CA VAL A 200 -15.38 59.82 -35.40
C VAL A 200 -16.14 58.56 -34.94
N ALA A 201 -15.90 58.14 -33.70
CA ALA A 201 -16.84 58.32 -32.57
C ALA A 201 -16.54 57.33 -31.43
N VAL A 202 -15.81 57.82 -30.43
CA VAL A 202 -15.91 57.33 -29.06
C VAL A 202 -17.20 57.90 -28.49
N ALA A 203 -18.15 57.05 -28.11
CA ALA A 203 -19.15 57.35 -27.09
C ALA A 203 -19.88 56.07 -26.65
N GLU A 204 -19.80 55.83 -25.34
CA GLU A 204 -20.87 55.36 -24.46
C GLU A 204 -21.85 54.29 -24.97
N ASN A 205 -21.85 53.12 -24.31
CA ASN A 205 -22.99 52.76 -23.48
C ASN A 205 -22.79 51.48 -22.64
N LEU A 206 -23.36 51.56 -21.44
CA LEU A 206 -23.80 50.48 -20.53
C LEU A 206 -22.79 49.94 -19.50
N SER A 207 -22.65 50.74 -18.45
CA SER A 207 -22.64 50.28 -17.06
C SER A 207 -23.92 49.49 -16.71
N GLU A 208 -23.78 48.33 -16.09
CA GLU A 208 -24.63 47.94 -14.95
C GLU A 208 -23.81 47.09 -13.95
N PRO A 209 -24.09 47.22 -12.64
CA PRO A 209 -23.26 46.67 -11.57
C PRO A 209 -23.81 45.31 -11.10
N CYS A 210 -22.91 44.38 -10.76
CA CYS A 210 -23.26 43.25 -9.90
C CYS A 210 -22.39 43.29 -8.64
N THR A 211 -23.02 43.76 -7.57
CA THR A 211 -22.56 43.67 -6.19
C THR A 211 -22.70 42.26 -5.63
N SER A 212 -21.71 41.89 -4.81
CA SER A 212 -21.74 40.98 -3.65
C SER A 212 -22.17 39.53 -3.84
N ASN A 213 -21.26 38.59 -3.51
CA ASN A 213 -21.31 37.98 -2.19
C ASN A 213 -20.00 37.28 -1.80
N GLU A 214 -19.73 37.40 -0.50
CA GLU A 214 -18.54 37.01 0.24
C GLU A 214 -18.44 35.50 0.54
N HIS A 215 -17.21 35.11 0.90
CA HIS A 215 -16.83 34.05 1.85
C HIS A 215 -16.97 32.56 1.45
N LEU A 216 -15.82 31.92 1.19
CA LEU A 216 -15.07 31.19 2.23
C LEU A 216 -13.63 30.98 1.77
N GLY A 217 -12.66 31.32 2.64
CA GLY A 217 -11.25 31.33 2.31
C GLY A 217 -10.59 29.95 2.28
N ASP A 218 -9.57 29.82 1.45
CA ASP A 218 -8.33 29.15 1.83
C ASP A 218 -7.17 29.81 1.05
N GLY A 219 -6.19 30.33 1.79
CA GLY A 219 -5.18 31.24 1.27
C GLY A 219 -4.10 30.52 0.47
N CYS A 220 -4.07 30.77 -0.84
CA CYS A 220 -2.84 30.78 -1.62
C CYS A 220 -2.65 32.21 -2.14
N GLU A 221 -1.97 33.04 -1.35
CA GLU A 221 -1.36 34.28 -1.86
C GLU A 221 -0.31 33.88 -2.90
N PHE A 222 -0.68 33.97 -4.17
CA PHE A 222 0.30 34.17 -5.24
C PHE A 222 0.79 35.62 -5.13
N PRO A 223 2.10 35.88 -5.24
CA PRO A 223 2.56 37.26 -5.38
C PRO A 223 1.94 37.84 -6.66
N ASP A 224 1.25 38.97 -6.52
CA ASP A 224 0.72 39.76 -7.62
C ASP A 224 1.82 40.01 -8.65
N VAL A 225 1.76 39.23 -9.74
CA VAL A 225 2.49 39.53 -10.96
C VAL A 225 1.90 40.83 -11.47
N LEU A 226 2.67 41.90 -11.33
CA LEU A 226 2.39 43.22 -11.89
C LEU A 226 1.79 43.08 -13.29
N LYS A 227 0.55 43.55 -13.45
CA LYS A 227 0.00 43.86 -14.77
C LYS A 227 0.92 44.89 -15.43
N PRO A 228 1.51 44.61 -16.60
CA PRO A 228 2.21 45.63 -17.36
C PRO A 228 1.16 46.46 -18.11
N ASP A 229 0.34 47.19 -17.37
CA ASP A 229 -0.51 48.26 -17.91
C ASP A 229 0.32 49.55 -17.85
N GLN A 230 1.37 49.60 -18.67
CA GLN A 230 1.98 50.87 -19.03
C GLN A 230 2.38 50.78 -20.49
N GLU A 231 1.57 51.43 -21.31
CA GLU A 231 1.76 51.72 -22.72
C GLU A 231 3.15 52.32 -22.94
N LEU A 232 4.15 51.46 -23.12
CA LEU A 232 5.40 51.85 -23.72
C LEU A 232 5.09 51.99 -25.21
N GLN A 233 4.73 53.20 -25.58
CA GLN A 233 4.63 53.68 -26.94
C GLN A 233 5.98 53.45 -27.62
N THR A 234 6.18 52.24 -28.15
CA THR A 234 7.35 51.87 -28.93
C THR A 234 7.32 52.74 -30.17
N CYS A 235 8.29 53.64 -30.27
CA CYS A 235 8.60 54.34 -31.51
C CYS A 235 8.60 53.31 -32.66
N ASP A 236 7.84 53.61 -33.70
CA ASP A 236 7.91 52.95 -35.00
C ASP A 236 9.32 53.15 -35.58
N THR A 237 10.30 52.38 -35.11
CA THR A 237 11.46 52.06 -35.94
C THR A 237 10.97 51.08 -37.00
N GLU A 238 10.48 51.67 -38.09
CA GLU A 238 10.42 51.03 -39.40
C GLU A 238 11.78 50.32 -39.63
N GLU A 239 11.73 49.07 -40.11
CA GLU A 239 12.86 48.16 -40.33
C GLU A 239 13.29 47.23 -39.18
N SER A 240 12.37 46.78 -38.31
CA SER A 240 12.51 45.37 -37.87
C SER A 240 12.35 44.51 -39.13
N SER A 241 13.45 43.94 -39.63
CA SER A 241 13.43 43.19 -40.87
C SER A 241 12.32 42.14 -40.77
N GLY A 242 11.49 41.98 -41.81
CA GLY A 242 10.38 41.01 -41.78
C GLY A 242 10.81 39.57 -41.42
N LEU A 243 12.12 39.27 -41.44
CA LEU A 243 12.71 38.06 -40.89
C LEU A 243 12.56 37.92 -39.36
N GLU A 244 12.75 38.99 -38.58
CA GLU A 244 12.75 38.96 -37.11
C GLU A 244 11.34 38.77 -36.52
N ASN A 245 10.33 39.37 -37.16
CA ASN A 245 8.93 39.16 -36.78
C ASN A 245 8.41 37.76 -37.18
N LEU A 246 8.95 37.18 -38.26
CA LEU A 246 8.63 35.81 -38.66
C LEU A 246 9.25 34.76 -37.71
N THR A 247 10.40 35.06 -37.09
CA THR A 247 11.06 34.17 -36.13
C THR A 247 10.33 34.13 -34.79
N SER A 248 9.97 35.29 -34.22
CA SER A 248 9.34 35.36 -32.89
C SER A 248 8.04 34.55 -32.78
N ARG A 249 7.17 34.62 -33.80
CA ARG A 249 5.88 33.91 -33.79
C ARG A 249 6.03 32.40 -34.01
N ARG A 250 6.97 31.96 -34.85
CA ARG A 250 7.21 30.55 -35.16
C ARG A 250 7.97 29.81 -34.07
N ASP A 251 8.88 30.52 -33.39
CA ASP A 251 9.65 29.95 -32.28
C ASP A 251 8.74 29.51 -31.13
N VAL A 252 7.67 30.27 -30.87
CA VAL A 252 6.66 29.91 -29.85
C VAL A 252 5.75 28.77 -30.34
N GLU A 253 5.48 28.69 -31.63
CA GLU A 253 4.54 27.72 -32.20
C GLU A 253 5.09 26.27 -32.17
N TYR A 254 6.36 26.05 -32.53
CA TYR A 254 6.92 24.69 -32.46
C TYR A 254 7.05 24.20 -31.00
N LEU A 255 7.36 25.09 -30.06
CA LEU A 255 7.37 24.78 -28.62
C LEU A 255 5.98 24.45 -28.09
N LYS A 256 4.95 25.19 -28.52
CA LYS A 256 3.56 24.90 -28.21
C LYS A 256 3.16 23.53 -28.75
N ASN A 257 3.47 23.24 -30.01
CA ASN A 257 3.23 21.93 -30.61
C ASN A 257 3.96 20.84 -29.82
N PHE A 258 5.24 21.03 -29.51
CA PHE A 258 5.99 20.06 -28.71
C PHE A 258 5.38 19.82 -27.33
N HIS A 259 4.94 20.89 -26.65
CA HIS A 259 4.24 20.75 -25.38
C HIS A 259 2.97 19.90 -25.53
N GLU A 260 2.18 20.13 -26.58
CA GLU A 260 1.01 19.28 -26.88
C GLU A 260 1.41 17.81 -27.13
N PHE A 261 2.54 17.56 -27.77
CA PHE A 261 3.06 16.21 -27.97
C PHE A 261 3.55 15.57 -26.64
N ILE A 262 4.23 16.31 -25.76
CA ILE A 262 4.63 15.81 -24.44
C ILE A 262 3.40 15.34 -23.65
N LEU A 263 2.28 16.05 -23.74
CA LEU A 263 1.04 15.69 -23.05
C LEU A 263 0.49 14.31 -23.45
N LEU A 264 1.00 13.70 -24.52
CA LEU A 264 0.58 12.37 -24.99
C LEU A 264 1.18 11.22 -24.18
N TRP A 265 2.48 11.31 -23.85
CA TRP A 265 3.16 10.25 -23.09
C TRP A 265 3.37 10.63 -21.63
N LYS A 266 3.34 11.94 -21.29
CA LYS A 266 3.48 12.43 -19.91
C LYS A 266 2.55 11.72 -18.92
N PRO A 267 1.28 11.43 -19.22
CA PRO A 267 0.46 10.70 -18.25
C PRO A 267 0.94 9.28 -17.98
N HIS A 268 1.52 8.58 -18.97
CA HIS A 268 2.11 7.27 -18.74
C HIS A 268 3.36 7.36 -17.87
N GLU A 269 4.17 8.42 -18.03
CA GLU A 269 5.28 8.73 -17.14
C GLU A 269 4.78 9.03 -15.71
N ASP A 270 3.74 9.85 -15.56
CA ASP A 270 3.14 10.17 -14.25
C ASP A 270 2.59 8.90 -13.57
N PHE A 271 1.87 8.04 -14.30
CA PHE A 271 1.40 6.76 -13.77
C PHE A 271 2.54 5.81 -13.43
N CYS A 272 3.61 5.77 -14.23
CA CYS A 272 4.82 5.02 -13.92
C CYS A 272 5.44 5.47 -12.59
N LYS A 273 5.57 6.79 -12.37
CA LYS A 273 6.09 7.36 -11.12
C LYS A 273 5.21 7.01 -9.92
N ILE A 274 3.89 7.13 -10.06
CA ILE A 274 2.93 6.79 -9.00
C ILE A 274 3.03 5.30 -8.66
N CYS A 275 2.97 4.41 -9.65
CA CYS A 275 3.07 2.97 -9.44
C CYS A 275 4.43 2.56 -8.85
N MET A 276 5.52 3.18 -9.30
CA MET A 276 6.85 2.97 -8.73
C MET A 276 6.88 3.39 -7.26
N GLY A 277 6.36 4.58 -6.93
CA GLY A 277 6.28 5.06 -5.55
C GLY A 277 5.49 4.11 -4.65
N LEU A 278 4.30 3.69 -5.08
CA LEU A 278 3.47 2.71 -4.36
C LEU A 278 4.15 1.35 -4.19
N GLY A 279 4.87 0.91 -5.21
CA GLY A 279 5.68 -0.31 -5.18
C GLY A 279 6.82 -0.22 -4.17
N THR A 280 7.56 0.89 -4.17
CA THR A 280 8.64 1.17 -3.20
C THR A 280 8.12 1.18 -1.77
N ILE A 281 6.99 1.82 -1.52
CA ILE A 281 6.35 1.87 -0.20
C ILE A 281 5.96 0.46 0.27
N SER A 282 5.32 -0.32 -0.60
CA SER A 282 4.90 -1.68 -0.24
C SER A 282 6.10 -2.61 -0.03
N PHE A 283 7.20 -2.42 -0.79
CA PHE A 283 8.44 -3.17 -0.62
C PHE A 283 9.14 -2.84 0.69
N ALA A 284 9.15 -1.56 1.05
CA ALA A 284 9.64 -1.06 2.32
C ALA A 284 8.93 -1.71 3.51
N GLU A 285 7.60 -1.78 3.46
CA GLU A 285 6.80 -2.41 4.51
C GLU A 285 7.00 -3.91 4.59
N ALA A 286 7.10 -4.58 3.45
CA ALA A 286 7.48 -5.98 3.43
C ALA A 286 8.84 -6.15 4.13
N SER A 287 9.81 -5.29 3.85
CA SER A 287 11.12 -5.32 4.52
C SER A 287 11.00 -5.10 6.04
N ALA A 288 10.16 -4.16 6.47
CA ALA A 288 9.91 -3.90 7.89
C ALA A 288 9.19 -5.07 8.59
N ALA A 289 8.17 -5.66 7.96
CA ALA A 289 7.46 -6.82 8.48
C ALA A 289 8.40 -8.05 8.58
N PHE A 290 9.29 -8.22 7.60
CA PHE A 290 10.30 -9.28 7.61
C PHE A 290 11.29 -9.11 8.77
N THR A 291 11.82 -7.90 8.98
CA THR A 291 12.75 -7.64 10.08
C THR A 291 12.09 -7.82 11.44
N VAL A 292 10.85 -7.32 11.62
CA VAL A 292 10.05 -7.55 12.83
C VAL A 292 9.82 -9.05 13.05
N GLY A 293 9.44 -9.79 12.02
CA GLY A 293 9.20 -11.23 12.13
C GLY A 293 10.45 -12.04 12.51
N LYS A 294 11.62 -11.67 11.96
CA LYS A 294 12.91 -12.29 12.33
C LYS A 294 13.34 -12.00 13.76
N VAL A 295 13.10 -10.79 14.24
CA VAL A 295 13.44 -10.41 15.62
C VAL A 295 12.50 -11.09 16.62
N LEU A 296 11.19 -11.10 16.35
CA LEU A 296 10.22 -11.76 17.24
C LEU A 296 10.41 -13.29 17.32
N GLY A 297 10.93 -13.92 16.26
CA GLY A 297 11.16 -15.37 16.24
C GLY A 297 12.33 -15.82 17.11
N HIS A 298 13.39 -15.01 17.23
CA HIS A 298 14.64 -15.49 17.83
C HIS A 298 14.84 -15.17 19.31
N THR A 299 14.15 -14.19 19.90
CA THR A 299 14.55 -13.71 21.23
C THR A 299 13.41 -13.31 22.18
N SER A 300 13.56 -13.77 23.43
CA SER A 300 12.83 -13.33 24.62
C SER A 300 13.41 -12.04 25.22
N TYR A 301 14.40 -11.40 24.58
CA TYR A 301 15.11 -10.24 25.12
C TYR A 301 14.55 -8.91 24.60
N PHE A 302 14.09 -8.06 25.53
CA PHE A 302 13.55 -6.72 25.31
C PHE A 302 14.41 -5.80 24.41
N MET A 303 15.75 -5.94 24.47
CA MET A 303 16.67 -5.07 23.71
C MET A 303 16.62 -5.30 22.20
N GLU A 304 16.35 -6.52 21.74
CA GLU A 304 16.23 -6.81 20.31
C GLU A 304 14.89 -6.30 19.76
N GLN A 305 13.81 -6.40 20.55
CA GLN A 305 12.52 -5.80 20.22
C GLN A 305 12.63 -4.27 20.07
N LEU A 306 13.40 -3.62 20.95
CA LEU A 306 13.68 -2.18 20.86
C LEU A 306 14.49 -1.84 19.59
N LEU A 307 15.44 -2.68 19.20
CA LEU A 307 16.20 -2.50 17.95
C LEU A 307 15.29 -2.65 16.71
N ALA A 308 14.40 -3.65 16.69
CA ALA A 308 13.44 -3.80 15.60
C ALA A 308 12.51 -2.58 15.49
N ALA A 309 11.97 -2.12 16.63
CA ALA A 309 11.11 -0.96 16.68
C ALA A 309 11.83 0.32 16.22
N THR A 310 13.10 0.50 16.59
CA THR A 310 13.90 1.68 16.17
C THR A 310 14.24 1.64 14.68
N VAL A 311 14.57 0.48 14.11
CA VAL A 311 14.78 0.32 12.67
C VAL A 311 13.49 0.59 11.89
N ALA A 312 12.36 0.04 12.34
CA ALA A 312 11.05 0.31 11.75
C ALA A 312 10.71 1.81 11.81
N LEU A 313 10.87 2.45 12.97
CA LEU A 313 10.62 3.88 13.15
C LEU A 313 11.55 4.75 12.31
N ALA A 314 12.83 4.42 12.19
CA ALA A 314 13.78 5.15 11.36
C ALA A 314 13.40 5.06 9.88
N PHE A 315 13.02 3.85 9.42
CA PHE A 315 12.55 3.65 8.06
C PHE A 315 11.27 4.45 7.78
N LEU A 316 10.33 4.41 8.71
CA LEU A 316 9.06 5.10 8.62
C LEU A 316 9.24 6.63 8.64
N PHE A 317 10.19 7.13 9.43
CA PHE A 317 10.58 8.53 9.45
C PHE A 317 11.16 8.97 8.10
N ILE A 318 12.02 8.18 7.48
CA ILE A 318 12.55 8.48 6.13
C ILE A 318 11.40 8.55 5.12
N MET A 319 10.47 7.59 5.16
CA MET A 319 9.30 7.57 4.28
C MET A 319 8.41 8.80 4.48
N ILE A 320 8.12 9.19 5.72
CA ILE A 320 7.35 10.39 6.03
C ILE A 320 8.05 11.63 5.46
N ASN A 321 9.36 11.78 5.65
CA ASN A 321 10.11 12.93 5.15
C ASN A 321 10.09 13.02 3.63
N VAL A 322 10.24 11.89 2.94
CA VAL A 322 10.09 11.84 1.48
C VAL A 322 8.67 12.26 1.08
N PHE A 323 7.63 11.75 1.74
CA PHE A 323 6.25 12.13 1.44
C PHE A 323 5.93 13.60 1.71
N LEU A 324 6.46 14.17 2.79
CA LEU A 324 6.29 15.57 3.13
C LEU A 324 7.03 16.48 2.14
N ALA A 325 8.21 16.07 1.68
CA ALA A 325 8.98 16.83 0.69
C ALA A 325 8.30 16.88 -0.69
N TYR A 326 7.54 15.85 -1.06
CA TYR A 326 6.94 15.73 -2.41
C TYR A 326 5.41 15.97 -2.46
N GLY A 327 4.74 16.16 -1.31
CA GLY A 327 3.28 16.16 -1.23
C GLY A 327 2.60 17.54 -1.21
N HIS A 328 1.93 17.92 -2.31
CA HIS A 328 1.01 19.08 -2.33
C HIS A 328 -0.39 18.70 -1.82
N GLY A 329 -0.85 19.38 -0.76
CA GLY A 329 -2.28 19.57 -0.38
C GLY A 329 -3.02 18.36 0.20
N THR A 330 -3.22 17.29 -0.59
CA THR A 330 -4.08 16.15 -0.20
C THR A 330 -3.30 14.95 0.36
N SER A 331 -1.97 15.04 0.44
CA SER A 331 -1.10 13.91 0.77
C SER A 331 -0.89 13.67 2.26
N LYS A 332 -1.21 14.61 3.17
CA LYS A 332 -0.80 14.50 4.60
C LYS A 332 -1.45 13.33 5.35
N LEU A 333 -2.62 12.87 4.92
CA LEU A 333 -3.33 11.75 5.54
C LEU A 333 -2.68 10.39 5.22
N CYS A 334 -2.13 10.23 4.00
CA CYS A 334 -1.50 8.99 3.57
C CYS A 334 -0.31 8.54 4.45
N PRO A 335 0.71 9.38 4.72
CA PRO A 335 1.84 9.00 5.55
C PRO A 335 1.41 8.77 7.00
N LEU A 336 0.35 9.43 7.49
CA LEU A 336 -0.18 9.19 8.84
C LEU A 336 -0.82 7.80 8.96
N LEU A 337 -1.64 7.40 7.98
CA LEU A 337 -2.26 6.07 7.94
C LEU A 337 -1.21 4.95 7.82
N LEU A 338 -0.19 5.18 6.99
CA LEU A 338 1.00 4.34 6.88
C LEU A 338 1.71 4.18 8.23
N ALA A 339 2.08 5.32 8.83
CA ALA A 339 2.82 5.39 10.08
C ALA A 339 2.13 4.62 11.20
N THR A 340 0.84 4.90 11.37
CA THR A 340 0.04 4.32 12.44
C THR A 340 -0.15 2.82 12.26
N SER A 341 -0.29 2.32 11.02
CA SER A 341 -0.46 0.88 10.77
C SER A 341 0.74 0.03 11.23
N ASP A 342 1.96 0.43 10.86
CA ASP A 342 3.18 -0.34 11.18
C ASP A 342 3.53 -0.24 12.68
N ILE A 343 3.31 0.94 13.27
CA ILE A 343 3.48 1.15 14.72
C ILE A 343 2.49 0.26 15.48
N CYS A 344 1.21 0.21 15.10
CA CYS A 344 0.22 -0.66 15.73
C CYS A 344 0.59 -2.14 15.62
N ALA A 345 1.09 -2.60 14.46
CA ALA A 345 1.51 -3.98 14.26
C ALA A 345 2.74 -4.34 15.12
N THR A 346 3.72 -3.43 15.20
CA THR A 346 4.91 -3.62 16.04
C THR A 346 4.55 -3.66 17.52
N ILE A 347 3.70 -2.73 17.96
CA ILE A 347 3.20 -2.69 19.33
C ILE A 347 2.42 -3.96 19.69
N ALA A 348 1.58 -4.46 18.78
CA ALA A 348 0.89 -5.74 18.97
C ALA A 348 1.88 -6.91 19.14
N GLY A 349 2.94 -6.96 18.34
CA GLY A 349 3.99 -7.97 18.48
C GLY A 349 4.74 -7.92 19.82
N SER A 350 4.84 -6.74 20.42
CA SER A 350 5.48 -6.55 21.73
C SER A 350 4.59 -6.90 22.92
N PHE A 351 3.27 -6.87 22.77
CA PHE A 351 2.35 -7.21 23.86
C PHE A 351 1.96 -8.69 23.81
N ALA A 352 2.26 -9.41 24.90
CA ALA A 352 1.76 -10.76 25.12
C ALA A 352 0.26 -10.80 25.52
N ASP A 353 -0.39 -9.64 25.71
CA ASP A 353 -1.80 -9.58 26.09
C ASP A 353 -2.70 -9.88 24.87
N PRO A 354 -3.47 -11.00 24.89
CA PRO A 354 -4.36 -11.36 23.79
C PRO A 354 -5.45 -10.30 23.55
N ARG A 355 -5.86 -9.54 24.57
CA ARG A 355 -6.86 -8.46 24.41
C ARG A 355 -6.32 -7.28 23.62
N ALA A 356 -5.07 -6.89 23.87
CA ALA A 356 -4.41 -5.86 23.10
C ALA A 356 -4.29 -6.29 21.63
N ASN A 357 -3.90 -7.55 21.40
CA ASN A 357 -3.76 -8.10 20.05
C ASN A 357 -5.08 -8.20 19.30
N ALA A 358 -6.18 -8.53 19.99
CA ALA A 358 -7.52 -8.54 19.42
C ALA A 358 -7.96 -7.18 18.85
N ALA A 359 -7.52 -6.06 19.42
CA ALA A 359 -7.84 -4.72 18.92
C ALA A 359 -6.79 -4.19 17.94
N LEU A 360 -5.50 -4.30 18.28
CA LEU A 360 -4.41 -3.68 17.54
C LEU A 360 -4.14 -4.34 16.18
N VAL A 361 -4.25 -5.68 16.09
CA VAL A 361 -3.96 -6.40 14.85
C VAL A 361 -5.01 -6.10 13.77
N PRO A 362 -6.32 -6.24 14.00
CA PRO A 362 -7.32 -5.83 13.00
C PRO A 362 -7.27 -4.33 12.72
N GLY A 363 -6.98 -3.51 13.74
CA GLY A 363 -6.83 -2.06 13.61
C GLY A 363 -5.71 -1.68 12.64
N SER A 364 -4.54 -2.33 12.71
CA SER A 364 -3.43 -2.06 11.79
C SER A 364 -3.78 -2.42 10.34
N PHE A 365 -4.42 -3.57 10.12
CA PHE A 365 -4.89 -3.97 8.79
C PHE A 365 -5.99 -3.04 8.23
N LEU A 366 -6.89 -2.53 9.08
CA LEU A 366 -7.90 -1.54 8.68
C LEU A 366 -7.30 -0.19 8.31
N LEU A 367 -6.33 0.31 9.07
CA LEU A 367 -5.59 1.53 8.74
C LEU A 367 -4.89 1.40 7.39
N ARG A 368 -4.32 0.22 7.13
CA ARG A 368 -3.69 -0.14 5.86
C ARG A 368 -4.67 -0.17 4.69
N LEU A 369 -5.84 -0.77 4.88
CA LEU A 369 -6.91 -0.73 3.90
C LEU A 369 -7.35 0.72 3.61
N GLY A 370 -7.45 1.54 4.66
CA GLY A 370 -7.72 2.97 4.55
C GLY A 370 -6.68 3.73 3.71
N PHE A 371 -5.39 3.38 3.83
CA PHE A 371 -4.34 3.93 2.98
C PHE A 371 -4.59 3.64 1.49
N TRP A 372 -4.89 2.38 1.12
CA TRP A 372 -5.18 2.04 -0.28
C TRP A 372 -6.44 2.72 -0.82
N VAL A 373 -7.50 2.83 0.00
CA VAL A 373 -8.74 3.53 -0.36
C VAL A 373 -8.48 5.02 -0.59
N THR A 374 -7.70 5.68 0.29
CA THR A 374 -7.40 7.10 0.18
C THR A 374 -6.57 7.41 -1.07
N ILE A 375 -5.61 6.55 -1.44
CA ILE A 375 -4.87 6.66 -2.70
C ILE A 375 -5.79 6.49 -3.91
N ALA A 376 -6.67 5.48 -3.91
CA ALA A 376 -7.62 5.27 -4.99
C ALA A 376 -8.53 6.49 -5.19
N VAL A 377 -9.03 7.08 -4.09
CA VAL A 377 -9.83 8.31 -4.12
C VAL A 377 -9.00 9.50 -4.60
N ALA A 378 -7.75 9.64 -4.16
CA ALA A 378 -6.86 10.72 -4.59
C ALA A 378 -6.59 10.66 -6.10
N ILE A 379 -6.33 9.48 -6.65
CA ILE A 379 -6.14 9.27 -8.10
C ILE A 379 -7.43 9.59 -8.88
N CYS A 380 -8.59 9.18 -8.35
CA CYS A 380 -9.88 9.53 -8.95
C CYS A 380 -10.10 11.05 -8.96
N LYS A 381 -9.92 11.74 -7.82
CA LYS A 381 -10.07 13.21 -7.72
C LYS A 381 -9.11 13.96 -8.62
N HIS A 382 -7.82 13.57 -8.63
CA HIS A 382 -6.82 14.18 -9.50
C HIS A 382 -7.20 14.03 -10.97
N SER A 383 -7.76 12.87 -11.36
CA SER A 383 -8.22 12.65 -12.73
C SER A 383 -9.45 13.49 -13.10
N GLN A 384 -10.39 13.68 -12.16
CA GLN A 384 -11.56 14.53 -12.37
C GLN A 384 -11.17 15.99 -12.55
N CYS A 385 -10.26 16.50 -11.71
CA CYS A 385 -9.77 17.88 -11.80
C CYS A 385 -9.14 18.15 -13.18
N ARG A 386 -8.34 17.21 -13.70
CA ARG A 386 -7.72 17.33 -15.02
C ARG A 386 -8.74 17.29 -16.16
N GLU A 387 -9.76 16.44 -16.05
CA GLU A 387 -10.88 16.40 -17.03
C GLU A 387 -11.67 17.71 -17.03
N THR A 388 -11.94 18.30 -15.86
CA THR A 388 -12.64 19.59 -15.76
C THR A 388 -11.81 20.75 -16.30
N SER A 389 -10.50 20.78 -16.04
CA SER A 389 -9.61 21.81 -16.63
C SER A 389 -9.50 21.68 -18.15
N ALA A 390 -9.48 20.44 -18.68
CA ALA A 390 -9.46 20.21 -20.11
C ALA A 390 -10.78 20.60 -20.80
N LEU A 391 -11.92 20.46 -20.10
CA LEU A 391 -13.23 20.90 -20.59
C LEU A 391 -13.36 22.43 -20.54
N ALA A 392 -12.87 23.04 -19.46
CA ALA A 392 -12.85 24.50 -19.29
C ALA A 392 -11.95 25.18 -20.34
N ALA A 393 -10.84 24.56 -20.76
CA ALA A 393 -9.98 25.07 -21.83
C ALA A 393 -10.62 25.00 -23.24
N LYS A 394 -11.76 24.30 -23.40
CA LYS A 394 -12.51 24.24 -24.67
C LYS A 394 -13.61 25.30 -24.78
N THR A 395 -13.75 26.20 -23.80
CA THR A 395 -14.68 27.33 -23.97
C THR A 395 -14.26 28.15 -25.19
N PRO A 396 -15.23 28.56 -26.04
CA PRO A 396 -14.97 29.13 -27.35
C PRO A 396 -14.31 30.50 -27.21
N LEU A 397 -12.98 30.52 -27.16
CA LEU A 397 -12.20 31.71 -27.37
C LEU A 397 -12.30 32.03 -28.87
N ASP A 398 -13.10 33.05 -29.18
CA ASP A 398 -13.24 33.75 -30.46
C ASP A 398 -12.98 32.93 -31.74
N LYS A 399 -14.05 32.40 -32.34
CA LYS A 399 -14.04 31.63 -33.60
C LYS A 399 -13.58 32.42 -34.83
N ASN A 400 -13.13 33.67 -34.67
CA ASN A 400 -12.98 34.61 -35.77
C ASN A 400 -11.57 34.64 -36.41
N VAL A 401 -10.61 33.79 -36.01
CA VAL A 401 -9.21 33.87 -36.50
C VAL A 401 -8.61 32.54 -37.02
N GLU A 402 -9.31 31.41 -36.97
CA GLU A 402 -8.70 30.08 -37.26
C GLU A 402 -9.04 29.47 -38.64
N GLU A 403 -9.46 30.26 -39.62
CA GLU A 403 -9.93 29.75 -40.92
C GLU A 403 -8.84 29.67 -42.03
N GLU A 404 -7.60 29.27 -41.72
CA GLU A 404 -6.61 29.03 -42.79
C GLU A 404 -5.43 28.07 -42.46
N PHE A 405 -5.66 26.98 -41.72
CA PHE A 405 -4.68 25.88 -41.69
C PHE A 405 -5.36 24.51 -41.73
N THR A 406 -5.31 23.86 -42.88
CA THR A 406 -5.87 22.53 -43.21
C THR A 406 -5.28 21.34 -42.43
N SER A 407 -4.60 21.58 -41.30
CA SER A 407 -3.97 20.54 -40.46
C SER A 407 -4.65 20.35 -39.08
N THR A 408 -5.78 21.01 -38.84
CA THR A 408 -6.53 20.96 -37.57
C THR A 408 -7.23 19.62 -37.33
N GLU A 409 -7.76 18.96 -38.37
CA GLU A 409 -8.45 17.66 -38.23
C GLU A 409 -7.53 16.57 -37.63
N ASP A 410 -6.26 16.51 -38.06
CA ASP A 410 -5.30 15.52 -37.56
C ASP A 410 -4.94 15.78 -36.09
N MET A 411 -4.85 17.05 -35.67
CA MET A 411 -4.51 17.41 -34.30
C MET A 411 -5.64 17.06 -33.32
N GLU A 412 -6.89 17.30 -33.72
CA GLU A 412 -8.04 16.92 -32.90
C GLU A 412 -8.15 15.39 -32.76
N ALA A 413 -7.97 14.67 -33.86
CA ALA A 413 -7.92 13.20 -33.84
C ALA A 413 -6.81 12.71 -32.90
N PHE A 414 -5.66 13.38 -32.88
CA PHE A 414 -4.56 13.07 -31.99
C PHE A 414 -4.92 13.34 -30.51
N LYS A 415 -5.49 14.50 -30.19
CA LYS A 415 -5.95 14.86 -28.84
C LYS A 415 -6.97 13.83 -28.32
N GLN A 416 -7.91 13.39 -29.16
CA GLN A 416 -8.85 12.34 -28.82
C GLN A 416 -8.17 10.99 -28.54
N ARG A 417 -7.19 10.58 -29.36
CA ARG A 417 -6.41 9.35 -29.12
C ARG A 417 -5.66 9.42 -27.79
N SER A 418 -5.09 10.57 -27.47
CA SER A 418 -4.41 10.81 -26.18
C SER A 418 -5.35 10.64 -24.99
N GLN A 419 -6.53 11.27 -25.02
CA GLN A 419 -7.53 11.13 -23.96
C GLN A 419 -7.97 9.67 -23.78
N ARG A 420 -8.15 8.93 -24.87
CA ARG A 420 -8.46 7.49 -24.80
C ARG A 420 -7.31 6.69 -24.16
N LYS A 421 -6.05 6.98 -24.50
CA LYS A 421 -4.87 6.35 -23.88
C LYS A 421 -4.79 6.68 -22.38
N PHE A 422 -5.06 7.93 -22.00
CA PHE A 422 -5.12 8.37 -20.60
C PHE A 422 -6.17 7.60 -19.79
N VAL A 423 -7.41 7.53 -20.29
CA VAL A 423 -8.51 6.81 -19.61
C VAL A 423 -8.18 5.32 -19.44
N ARG A 424 -7.54 4.69 -20.43
CA ARG A 424 -7.08 3.30 -20.33
C ARG A 424 -5.98 3.13 -19.29
N GLY A 425 -5.00 4.04 -19.26
CA GLY A 425 -3.94 4.05 -18.25
C GLY A 425 -4.51 4.16 -16.83
N ARG A 426 -5.43 5.12 -16.62
CA ARG A 426 -6.15 5.28 -15.35
C ARG A 426 -6.88 4.01 -14.93
N ARG A 427 -7.63 3.38 -15.85
CA ARG A 427 -8.35 2.12 -15.55
C ARG A 427 -7.40 1.02 -15.14
N ALA A 428 -6.24 0.88 -15.80
CA ALA A 428 -5.24 -0.12 -15.43
C ALA A 428 -4.63 0.14 -14.04
N VAL A 429 -4.32 1.40 -13.69
CA VAL A 429 -3.87 1.76 -12.33
C VAL A 429 -4.95 1.43 -11.30
N LEU A 430 -6.20 1.84 -11.53
CA LEU A 430 -7.32 1.55 -10.63
C LEU A 430 -7.58 0.05 -10.48
N GLN A 431 -7.47 -0.73 -11.56
CA GLN A 431 -7.56 -2.19 -11.50
C GLN A 431 -6.46 -2.79 -10.64
N GLY A 432 -5.21 -2.32 -10.77
CA GLY A 432 -4.11 -2.70 -9.89
C GLY A 432 -4.39 -2.40 -8.42
N LEU A 433 -4.88 -1.20 -8.13
CA LEU A 433 -5.28 -0.80 -6.78
C LEU A 433 -6.43 -1.65 -6.23
N CYS A 434 -7.41 -2.00 -7.07
CA CYS A 434 -8.48 -2.92 -6.68
C CYS A 434 -7.94 -4.30 -6.29
N VAL A 435 -6.95 -4.83 -7.02
CA VAL A 435 -6.30 -6.10 -6.66
C VAL A 435 -5.63 -5.98 -5.29
N CYS A 436 -4.86 -4.91 -5.04
CA CYS A 436 -4.25 -4.67 -3.74
C CYS A 436 -5.32 -4.53 -2.63
N MET A 437 -6.39 -3.76 -2.86
CA MET A 437 -7.48 -3.61 -1.89
C MET A 437 -8.15 -4.95 -1.57
N CYS A 438 -8.42 -5.80 -2.56
CA CYS A 438 -8.99 -7.12 -2.33
C CYS A 438 -8.06 -8.01 -1.47
N MET A 439 -6.75 -7.96 -1.71
CA MET A 439 -5.77 -8.68 -0.86
C MET A 439 -5.83 -8.17 0.58
N TRP A 440 -5.82 -6.85 0.80
CA TRP A 440 -5.89 -6.28 2.14
C TRP A 440 -7.23 -6.56 2.83
N ILE A 441 -8.37 -6.48 2.13
CA ILE A 441 -9.68 -6.87 2.68
C ILE A 441 -9.65 -8.32 3.17
N SER A 442 -9.10 -9.24 2.37
CA SER A 442 -9.06 -10.66 2.73
C SER A 442 -8.27 -10.90 4.03
N VAL A 443 -7.14 -10.20 4.19
CA VAL A 443 -6.29 -10.34 5.38
C VAL A 443 -6.87 -9.60 6.59
N THR A 444 -7.53 -8.45 6.38
CA THR A 444 -8.29 -7.78 7.44
C THR A 444 -9.40 -8.69 7.97
N VAL A 445 -10.20 -9.31 7.08
CA VAL A 445 -11.26 -10.23 7.49
C VAL A 445 -10.69 -11.43 8.24
N TRP A 446 -9.61 -12.03 7.73
CA TRP A 446 -8.90 -13.10 8.43
C TRP A 446 -8.43 -12.66 9.82
N ALA A 447 -7.79 -11.51 9.94
CA ALA A 447 -7.28 -10.99 11.21
C ALA A 447 -8.42 -10.71 12.20
N THR A 448 -9.53 -10.12 11.74
CA THR A 448 -10.71 -9.91 12.57
C THR A 448 -11.27 -11.24 13.05
N VAL A 449 -11.51 -12.21 12.17
CA VAL A 449 -12.05 -13.52 12.57
C VAL A 449 -11.10 -14.25 13.52
N HIS A 450 -9.82 -14.29 13.21
CA HIS A 450 -8.84 -15.03 14.01
C HIS A 450 -8.66 -14.39 15.40
N TYR A 451 -8.44 -13.08 15.49
CA TYR A 451 -8.07 -12.47 16.78
C TYR A 451 -9.26 -11.95 17.60
N THR A 452 -10.35 -11.48 16.98
CA THR A 452 -11.51 -10.98 17.74
C THR A 452 -12.50 -12.09 18.06
N VAL A 453 -12.88 -12.91 17.07
CA VAL A 453 -13.93 -13.92 17.27
C VAL A 453 -13.44 -15.05 18.15
N GLN A 454 -12.17 -15.48 18.03
CA GLN A 454 -11.62 -16.47 18.96
C GLN A 454 -11.60 -15.95 20.40
N LEU A 455 -11.25 -14.68 20.61
CA LEU A 455 -11.24 -14.10 21.95
C LEU A 455 -12.66 -14.06 22.55
N PHE A 456 -13.68 -13.74 21.75
CA PHE A 456 -15.08 -13.79 22.19
C PHE A 456 -15.55 -15.22 22.49
N LEU A 457 -15.13 -16.20 21.67
CA LEU A 457 -15.45 -17.60 21.90
C LEU A 457 -14.77 -18.13 23.17
N GLU A 458 -13.49 -17.78 23.40
CA GLU A 458 -12.76 -18.15 24.62
C GLU A 458 -13.35 -17.48 25.86
N GLU A 459 -13.73 -16.21 25.78
CA GLU A 459 -14.35 -15.51 26.91
C GLU A 459 -15.73 -16.09 27.25
N SER A 460 -16.46 -16.62 26.26
CA SER A 460 -17.71 -17.36 26.49
C SER A 460 -17.52 -18.72 27.19
N HIS A 461 -16.29 -19.26 27.19
CA HIS A 461 -15.92 -20.51 27.86
C HIS A 461 -15.20 -20.32 29.20
N ARG A 462 -15.01 -19.08 29.69
CA ARG A 462 -14.49 -18.87 31.04
C ARG A 462 -15.48 -19.42 32.06
N ALA A 463 -15.12 -20.54 32.69
CA ALA A 463 -15.85 -21.09 33.81
C ALA A 463 -16.02 -20.01 34.89
N SER A 464 -17.25 -19.84 35.38
CA SER A 464 -17.50 -18.97 36.54
C SER A 464 -16.84 -19.59 37.76
N VAL A 465 -15.68 -19.08 38.16
CA VAL A 465 -15.00 -19.50 39.38
C VAL A 465 -15.78 -18.95 40.58
N ALA A 466 -16.30 -19.84 41.41
CA ALA A 466 -17.07 -19.48 42.60
C ALA A 466 -16.36 -20.05 43.83
N ALA A 467 -15.89 -19.17 44.71
CA ALA A 467 -15.22 -19.61 45.92
C ALA A 467 -16.20 -20.29 46.87
N LEU A 468 -15.89 -21.51 47.32
CA LEU A 468 -16.67 -22.22 48.34
C LEU A 468 -16.02 -22.02 49.72
N GLU A 469 -16.71 -21.28 50.59
CA GLU A 469 -16.28 -21.05 51.98
C GLU A 469 -16.67 -22.24 52.87
N VAL A 470 -15.67 -22.89 53.46
CA VAL A 470 -15.82 -24.06 54.33
C VAL A 470 -15.03 -23.84 55.63
N GLU A 471 -15.67 -24.13 56.76
CA GLU A 471 -15.02 -24.11 58.07
C GLU A 471 -14.44 -25.50 58.39
N PHE A 472 -13.12 -25.54 58.64
CA PHE A 472 -12.43 -26.74 59.09
C PHE A 472 -12.02 -26.66 60.55
N PRO A 473 -11.82 -27.81 61.22
CA PRO A 473 -11.24 -27.84 62.55
C PRO A 473 -9.85 -27.19 62.61
N PRO A 474 -9.46 -26.62 63.76
CA PRO A 474 -8.11 -26.10 63.94
C PRO A 474 -7.09 -27.22 63.70
N LEU A 475 -6.02 -26.91 62.95
CA LEU A 475 -4.94 -27.82 62.51
C LEU A 475 -5.23 -28.69 61.27
N PHE A 476 -6.42 -28.62 60.68
CA PHE A 476 -6.69 -29.32 59.44
C PHE A 476 -5.99 -28.63 58.25
N THR A 477 -5.11 -29.35 57.57
CA THR A 477 -4.42 -28.87 56.36
C THR A 477 -4.84 -29.73 55.17
N PRO A 478 -5.79 -29.28 54.34
CA PRO A 478 -6.24 -30.06 53.20
C PRO A 478 -5.11 -30.21 52.20
N HIS A 479 -4.87 -31.44 51.74
CA HIS A 479 -3.88 -31.71 50.70
C HIS A 479 -4.45 -32.49 49.51
N SER A 480 -5.58 -33.18 49.68
CA SER A 480 -6.23 -33.95 48.62
C SER A 480 -7.76 -33.78 48.65
N LEU A 481 -8.38 -33.82 47.48
CA LEU A 481 -9.80 -33.58 47.23
C LEU A 481 -10.34 -34.68 46.31
N ALA A 482 -11.51 -35.23 46.64
CA ALA A 482 -12.23 -36.19 45.81
C ALA A 482 -13.72 -35.87 45.78
N CYS A 483 -14.38 -36.13 44.65
CA CYS A 483 -15.81 -35.86 44.49
C CYS A 483 -16.51 -37.04 43.81
N ALA A 484 -17.71 -37.34 44.26
CA ALA A 484 -18.59 -38.34 43.64
C ALA A 484 -20.05 -38.03 43.98
N ASP A 485 -20.91 -37.97 42.96
CA ASP A 485 -22.36 -37.74 43.06
C ASP A 485 -22.76 -36.58 43.99
N GLY A 486 -22.09 -35.42 43.83
CA GLY A 486 -22.33 -34.23 44.65
C GLY A 486 -21.74 -34.27 46.07
N HIS A 487 -21.12 -35.37 46.51
CA HIS A 487 -20.35 -35.43 47.74
C HIS A 487 -18.92 -34.98 47.51
N ILE A 488 -18.40 -34.13 48.38
CA ILE A 488 -17.02 -33.63 48.32
C ILE A 488 -16.28 -34.14 49.56
N PHE A 489 -15.24 -34.93 49.34
CA PHE A 489 -14.35 -35.42 50.40
C PHE A 489 -13.03 -34.67 50.34
N VAL A 490 -12.56 -34.22 51.50
CA VAL A 490 -11.28 -33.53 51.65
C VAL A 490 -10.47 -34.25 52.72
N ALA A 491 -9.22 -34.54 52.40
CA ALA A 491 -8.31 -35.20 53.32
C ALA A 491 -7.18 -34.28 53.73
N ASP A 492 -6.82 -34.36 55.01
CA ASP A 492 -5.47 -34.05 55.47
C ASP A 492 -4.66 -35.36 55.53
N ARG A 493 -3.49 -35.32 56.18
CA ARG A 493 -2.59 -36.46 56.28
C ARG A 493 -3.20 -37.69 57.00
N TYR A 494 -4.21 -37.55 57.85
CA TYR A 494 -4.72 -38.64 58.72
C TYR A 494 -6.24 -38.69 58.88
N SER A 495 -6.97 -37.68 58.42
CA SER A 495 -8.40 -37.49 58.62
C SER A 495 -9.08 -37.11 57.31
N ILE A 496 -10.30 -37.59 57.13
CA ILE A 496 -11.15 -37.31 55.98
C ILE A 496 -12.38 -36.57 56.48
N TYR A 497 -12.72 -35.48 55.80
CA TYR A 497 -13.92 -34.70 56.05
C TYR A 497 -14.77 -34.66 54.79
N GLU A 498 -16.08 -34.63 54.99
CA GLU A 498 -17.06 -34.47 53.94
C GLU A 498 -17.67 -33.07 53.99
N ILE A 499 -17.83 -32.48 52.81
CA ILE A 499 -18.36 -31.15 52.57
C ILE A 499 -19.53 -31.29 51.60
N TRP A 500 -20.56 -30.48 51.84
CA TRP A 500 -21.77 -30.47 51.03
C TRP A 500 -21.85 -29.16 50.25
N PRO A 501 -21.82 -29.18 48.90
CA PRO A 501 -21.73 -27.96 48.09
C PRO A 501 -22.94 -27.03 48.26
N THR A 502 -24.11 -27.58 48.60
CA THR A 502 -25.35 -26.79 48.79
C THR A 502 -25.40 -26.02 50.11
N ALA A 503 -24.38 -26.09 50.95
CA ALA A 503 -24.42 -25.55 52.30
C ALA A 503 -23.16 -24.75 52.66
N SER A 504 -22.96 -23.62 51.96
CA SER A 504 -21.95 -22.62 52.32
C SER A 504 -22.01 -22.29 53.82
N GLY A 505 -20.87 -22.35 54.51
CA GLY A 505 -20.79 -22.05 55.94
C GLY A 505 -21.17 -23.19 56.89
N ARG A 506 -21.47 -24.40 56.41
CA ARG A 506 -21.55 -25.58 57.31
C ARG A 506 -20.16 -26.11 57.64
N PRO A 507 -19.92 -26.56 58.89
CA PRO A 507 -18.67 -27.18 59.27
C PRO A 507 -18.51 -28.52 58.54
N ALA A 508 -17.28 -28.84 58.13
CA ALA A 508 -16.97 -30.11 57.49
C ALA A 508 -17.21 -31.28 58.47
N VAL A 509 -17.83 -32.36 58.01
CA VAL A 509 -18.17 -33.52 58.85
C VAL A 509 -17.08 -34.58 58.75
N LYS A 510 -16.45 -34.93 59.88
CA LYS A 510 -15.42 -35.98 59.89
C LYS A 510 -16.02 -37.33 59.53
N ARG A 511 -15.38 -38.06 58.60
CA ARG A 511 -15.75 -39.43 58.24
C ARG A 511 -14.79 -40.41 58.92
N ASP A 512 -15.36 -41.34 59.69
CA ASP A 512 -14.59 -42.36 60.39
C ASP A 512 -14.13 -43.44 59.40
N CYS A 513 -12.83 -43.45 59.15
CA CYS A 513 -12.16 -44.46 58.34
C CYS A 513 -10.95 -44.99 59.12
N LYS A 514 -10.84 -46.32 59.27
CA LYS A 514 -9.71 -46.95 59.96
C LYS A 514 -8.52 -46.98 59.00
N LEU A 515 -7.59 -46.05 59.19
CA LEU A 515 -6.42 -45.88 58.34
C LEU A 515 -5.16 -46.30 59.11
N ASP A 516 -4.35 -47.17 58.49
CA ASP A 516 -3.11 -47.69 59.09
C ASP A 516 -1.86 -46.87 58.69
N GLY A 517 -2.05 -45.73 58.02
CA GLY A 517 -0.95 -44.91 57.52
C GLY A 517 -1.40 -43.50 57.09
N PRO A 518 -0.44 -42.66 56.66
CA PRO A 518 -0.73 -41.35 56.13
C PRO A 518 -1.40 -41.42 54.76
N ILE A 519 -2.35 -40.53 54.53
CA ILE A 519 -3.08 -40.37 53.27
C ILE A 519 -2.19 -39.64 52.25
N GLU A 520 -1.92 -40.27 51.12
CA GLU A 520 -1.22 -39.67 49.97
C GLU A 520 -2.23 -38.98 49.05
N ALA A 521 -3.30 -39.68 48.66
CA ALA A 521 -4.37 -39.16 47.81
C ALA A 521 -5.71 -39.78 48.18
N ILE A 522 -6.81 -39.10 47.86
CA ILE A 522 -8.17 -39.63 47.98
C ILE A 522 -8.89 -39.65 46.64
N SER A 523 -9.80 -40.60 46.52
CA SER A 523 -10.84 -40.64 45.51
C SER A 523 -12.18 -40.98 46.16
N ALA A 524 -13.26 -40.99 45.40
CA ALA A 524 -14.59 -41.30 45.91
C ALA A 524 -15.33 -42.19 44.92
N THR A 525 -16.11 -43.12 45.45
CA THR A 525 -16.99 -43.98 44.64
C THR A 525 -18.34 -44.07 45.33
N CYS A 526 -19.41 -44.19 44.55
CA CYS A 526 -20.75 -44.35 45.09
C CYS A 526 -21.28 -45.76 44.81
N ASP A 527 -21.86 -46.35 45.85
CA ASP A 527 -22.61 -47.60 45.77
C ASP A 527 -24.08 -47.36 46.17
N LEU A 528 -24.86 -48.43 46.32
CA LEU A 528 -26.26 -48.35 46.72
C LEU A 528 -26.47 -47.81 48.15
N SER A 529 -25.43 -47.84 49.00
CA SER A 529 -25.46 -47.38 50.39
C SER A 529 -25.01 -45.93 50.55
N GLY A 530 -24.38 -45.36 49.53
CA GLY A 530 -23.94 -43.97 49.47
C GLY A 530 -22.55 -43.82 48.85
N CYS A 531 -22.02 -42.61 48.92
CA CYS A 531 -20.68 -42.31 48.45
C CYS A 531 -19.66 -42.47 49.57
N HIS A 532 -18.58 -43.18 49.28
CA HIS A 532 -17.52 -43.51 50.23
C HIS A 532 -16.15 -43.15 49.67
N PRO A 533 -15.23 -42.64 50.51
CA PRO A 533 -13.88 -42.34 50.07
C PRO A 533 -13.05 -43.61 49.88
N ILE A 534 -12.26 -43.62 48.80
CA ILE A 534 -11.18 -44.57 48.55
C ILE A 534 -9.87 -43.84 48.79
N VAL A 535 -9.00 -44.43 49.60
CA VAL A 535 -7.82 -43.74 50.14
C VAL A 535 -6.56 -44.45 49.65
N LEU A 536 -5.63 -43.68 49.08
CA LEU A 536 -4.28 -44.12 48.80
C LEU A 536 -3.40 -43.81 50.01
N LEU A 537 -2.90 -44.84 50.67
CA LEU A 537 -2.04 -44.77 51.84
C LEU A 537 -0.57 -44.97 51.44
N ASN A 538 0.31 -44.19 52.05
CA ASN A 538 1.75 -44.34 51.91
C ASN A 538 2.26 -45.23 53.05
N ALA A 539 2.28 -46.55 52.81
CA ALA A 539 2.74 -47.55 53.76
C ALA A 539 4.23 -47.87 53.55
N PRO A 540 4.96 -48.32 54.58
CA PRO A 540 6.37 -48.71 54.45
C PRO A 540 6.62 -49.81 53.41
N SER A 541 5.62 -50.67 53.18
CA SER A 541 5.66 -51.78 52.21
C SER A 541 5.24 -51.39 50.78
N GLY A 542 4.89 -50.12 50.54
CA GLY A 542 4.41 -49.62 49.25
C GLY A 542 3.12 -48.82 49.36
N SER A 543 2.61 -48.36 48.22
CA SER A 543 1.32 -47.67 48.17
C SER A 543 0.17 -48.68 48.34
N MET A 544 -0.78 -48.36 49.21
CA MET A 544 -1.89 -49.26 49.57
C MET A 544 -3.22 -48.53 49.38
N VAL A 545 -4.15 -49.12 48.63
CA VAL A 545 -5.48 -48.53 48.44
C VAL A 545 -6.46 -49.17 49.43
N THR A 546 -7.21 -48.37 50.18
CA THR A 546 -8.21 -48.84 51.15
C THR A 546 -9.57 -48.20 50.86
N ASN A 547 -10.64 -49.00 50.88
CA ASN A 547 -12.01 -48.47 50.80
C ASN A 547 -12.58 -48.29 52.21
N CYS A 548 -13.00 -47.07 52.54
CA CYS A 548 -13.48 -46.73 53.88
C CYS A 548 -14.81 -47.40 54.26
N SER A 549 -15.59 -47.90 53.29
CA SER A 549 -16.85 -48.62 53.56
C SER A 549 -16.62 -50.06 54.03
N THR A 550 -15.69 -50.77 53.39
CA THR A 550 -15.46 -52.22 53.60
C THR A 550 -14.22 -52.52 54.43
N ALA A 551 -13.35 -51.52 54.65
CA ALA A 551 -12.02 -51.69 55.25
C ALA A 551 -11.16 -52.75 54.53
N SER A 552 -11.42 -52.99 53.24
CA SER A 552 -10.68 -53.95 52.43
C SER A 552 -9.47 -53.29 51.76
N LEU A 553 -8.36 -54.03 51.73
CA LEU A 553 -7.12 -53.65 51.07
C LEU A 553 -7.20 -54.02 49.59
N LEU A 554 -7.10 -53.02 48.73
CA LEU A 554 -7.46 -53.12 47.31
C LEU A 554 -6.26 -53.23 46.38
N LEU A 555 -5.10 -52.69 46.75
CA LEU A 555 -3.90 -52.64 45.90
C LEU A 555 -2.63 -52.97 46.72
N GLY A 556 -1.88 -53.97 46.27
CA GLY A 556 -0.59 -54.40 46.85
C GLY A 556 0.53 -54.51 45.82
N ASP A 557 0.39 -53.83 44.69
CA ASP A 557 1.43 -53.74 43.66
C ASP A 557 2.51 -52.79 44.22
N GLY A 558 3.70 -53.30 44.56
CA GLY A 558 4.76 -52.59 45.31
C GLY A 558 5.35 -51.32 44.64
N ARG A 559 4.67 -50.78 43.63
CA ARG A 559 5.00 -49.52 42.96
C ARG A 559 4.41 -48.35 43.75
N VAL A 560 5.15 -47.25 43.80
CA VAL A 560 4.70 -46.01 44.44
C VAL A 560 3.71 -45.30 43.51
N ALA A 561 2.44 -45.25 43.90
CA ALA A 561 1.41 -44.40 43.30
C ALA A 561 1.35 -43.07 44.05
N ARG A 562 1.05 -41.97 43.34
CA ARG A 562 0.94 -40.62 43.93
C ARG A 562 -0.45 -40.02 43.86
N HIS A 563 -1.14 -40.21 42.75
CA HIS A 563 -2.51 -39.71 42.55
C HIS A 563 -3.45 -40.88 42.28
N LEU A 564 -4.72 -40.69 42.64
CA LEU A 564 -5.77 -41.70 42.61
C LEU A 564 -7.06 -41.09 42.07
N ALA A 565 -7.68 -41.74 41.09
CA ALA A 565 -8.98 -41.37 40.57
C ALA A 565 -9.83 -42.61 40.27
N ALA A 566 -10.96 -42.74 40.97
CA ALA A 566 -11.98 -43.75 40.76
C ALA A 566 -13.17 -43.14 40.00
N PRO A 567 -13.78 -43.89 39.06
CA PRO A 567 -14.98 -43.45 38.36
C PRO A 567 -16.15 -43.35 39.36
N LEU A 568 -17.15 -42.54 38.99
CA LEU A 568 -18.32 -42.28 39.84
C LEU A 568 -19.07 -43.57 40.21
N GLN A 569 -19.25 -44.47 39.24
CA GLN A 569 -19.97 -45.73 39.43
C GLN A 569 -18.99 -46.86 39.76
N ALA A 570 -19.13 -47.42 40.97
CA ALA A 570 -18.33 -48.56 41.43
C ALA A 570 -18.43 -49.79 40.50
N SER A 571 -19.52 -49.92 39.72
CA SER A 571 -19.78 -51.05 38.84
C SER A 571 -18.79 -51.20 37.67
N GLU A 572 -18.07 -50.14 37.30
CA GLU A 572 -17.10 -50.25 36.22
C GLU A 572 -15.80 -50.92 36.66
N GLY A 573 -15.53 -51.00 37.96
CA GLY A 573 -14.32 -51.65 38.48
C GLY A 573 -13.06 -51.07 37.86
N LYS A 574 -13.00 -49.75 37.61
CA LYS A 574 -11.82 -49.06 37.06
C LYS A 574 -11.20 -48.13 38.09
N LEU A 575 -9.89 -47.98 38.04
CA LEU A 575 -9.14 -47.10 38.93
C LEU A 575 -7.95 -46.54 38.16
N LEU A 576 -7.78 -45.23 38.15
CA LEU A 576 -6.68 -44.55 37.49
C LEU A 576 -5.69 -44.06 38.54
N THR A 577 -4.42 -44.41 38.37
CA THR A 577 -3.35 -43.94 39.24
C THR A 577 -2.21 -43.35 38.41
N THR A 578 -1.38 -42.53 39.05
CA THR A 578 -0.14 -42.06 38.44
C THR A 578 1.06 -42.76 39.07
N HIS A 579 1.85 -43.42 38.23
CA HIS A 579 3.15 -43.99 38.60
C HIS A 579 4.26 -43.19 37.93
N ALA A 580 5.02 -42.44 38.72
CA ALA A 580 6.03 -41.50 38.24
C ALA A 580 5.48 -40.47 37.22
N LYS A 581 5.53 -40.77 35.92
CA LYS A 581 5.04 -39.92 34.81
C LYS A 581 4.03 -40.64 33.91
N GLU A 582 3.56 -41.82 34.31
CA GLU A 582 2.63 -42.62 33.52
C GLU A 582 1.28 -42.72 34.24
N LEU A 583 0.20 -42.67 33.46
CA LEU A 583 -1.14 -43.00 33.94
C LEU A 583 -1.36 -44.50 33.74
N VAL A 584 -1.76 -45.17 34.80
CA VAL A 584 -2.06 -46.61 34.78
C VAL A 584 -3.52 -46.79 35.17
N GLU A 585 -4.26 -47.42 34.27
CA GLU A 585 -5.63 -47.86 34.50
C GLU A 585 -5.59 -49.29 35.08
N TYR A 586 -6.22 -49.44 36.24
CA TYR A 586 -6.40 -50.68 36.97
C TYR A 586 -7.84 -51.14 36.81
N GLY A 587 -8.02 -52.42 36.55
CA GLY A 587 -9.31 -53.10 36.53
C GLY A 587 -9.49 -53.97 37.76
N GLN A 588 -10.70 -54.02 38.31
CA GLN A 588 -11.08 -54.89 39.42
C GLN A 588 -11.17 -56.34 38.91
N LYS A 589 -10.41 -57.24 39.53
CA LYS A 589 -10.43 -58.70 39.30
C LYS A 589 -10.87 -59.40 40.60
N ASP A 590 -11.18 -60.69 40.52
CA ASP A 590 -11.66 -61.49 41.66
C ASP A 590 -10.73 -61.46 42.88
N GLU A 591 -9.42 -61.30 42.66
CA GLU A 591 -8.39 -61.27 43.72
C GLU A 591 -7.90 -59.84 44.07
N GLY A 592 -8.52 -58.80 43.53
CA GLY A 592 -8.14 -57.40 43.77
C GLY A 592 -7.93 -56.59 42.49
N TRP A 593 -7.31 -55.42 42.61
CA TRP A 593 -7.10 -54.51 41.49
C TRP A 593 -5.83 -54.86 40.73
N GLY A 594 -5.95 -55.18 39.44
CA GLY A 594 -4.82 -55.48 38.57
C GLY A 594 -4.62 -54.40 37.51
N ALA A 595 -3.38 -54.04 37.20
CA ALA A 595 -3.09 -53.13 36.10
C ALA A 595 -3.64 -53.71 34.79
N GLU A 596 -4.56 -52.99 34.16
CA GLU A 596 -5.21 -53.41 32.92
C GLU A 596 -4.52 -52.76 31.71
N ARG A 597 -4.26 -51.46 31.81
CA ARG A 597 -3.71 -50.67 30.70
C ARG A 597 -2.80 -49.56 31.20
N THR A 598 -1.56 -49.54 30.72
CA THR A 598 -0.70 -48.35 30.84
C THR A 598 -1.09 -47.38 29.73
N LEU A 599 -1.69 -46.25 30.10
CA LEU A 599 -1.89 -45.14 29.18
C LEU A 599 -0.53 -44.47 28.99
N SER A 600 0.19 -44.88 27.95
CA SER A 600 1.48 -44.29 27.56
C SER A 600 1.23 -42.89 26.97
N TYR A 601 0.82 -41.97 27.84
CA TYR A 601 0.82 -40.56 27.55
C TYR A 601 2.20 -40.05 27.97
N LYS A 602 3.10 -39.91 27.00
CA LYS A 602 4.42 -39.32 27.24
C LYS A 602 4.25 -37.82 27.40
N TYR A 603 4.12 -37.40 28.64
CA TYR A 603 4.20 -35.99 28.99
C TYR A 603 5.56 -35.41 28.61
N PRO A 604 5.62 -34.12 28.21
CA PRO A 604 6.88 -33.40 28.15
C PRO A 604 7.61 -33.59 29.48
N GLN A 605 8.91 -33.89 29.47
CA GLN A 605 9.63 -34.27 30.69
C GLN A 605 9.58 -33.21 31.80
N SER A 606 9.22 -31.98 31.45
CA SER A 606 9.18 -30.80 32.29
C SER A 606 7.86 -30.62 33.06
N GLN A 607 6.77 -31.28 32.67
CA GLN A 607 5.46 -31.16 33.33
C GLN A 607 5.29 -32.16 34.48
N SER A 608 4.62 -31.72 35.56
CA SER A 608 4.26 -32.58 36.69
C SER A 608 2.74 -32.69 36.84
N ILE A 609 2.22 -33.90 37.04
CA ILE A 609 0.82 -34.12 37.40
C ILE A 609 0.67 -33.75 38.89
N ARG A 610 -0.36 -32.97 39.21
CA ARG A 610 -0.70 -32.58 40.59
C ARG A 610 -1.99 -33.19 41.09
N GLY A 611 -2.94 -33.45 40.19
CA GLY A 611 -4.25 -33.97 40.55
C GLY A 611 -4.81 -34.82 39.42
N LEU A 612 -5.67 -35.76 39.80
CA LEU A 612 -6.35 -36.66 38.88
C LEU A 612 -7.78 -36.84 39.38
N ALA A 613 -8.75 -36.71 38.49
CA ALA A 613 -10.16 -36.95 38.78
C ALA A 613 -10.87 -37.54 37.57
N TRP A 614 -12.13 -37.91 37.73
CA TRP A 614 -13.03 -38.29 36.64
C TRP A 614 -14.10 -37.22 36.48
N LYS A 615 -14.38 -36.82 35.24
CA LYS A 615 -15.51 -35.96 34.87
C LYS A 615 -16.38 -36.75 33.90
N GLY A 616 -17.46 -37.35 34.42
CA GLY A 616 -18.16 -38.42 33.71
C GLY A 616 -17.20 -39.56 33.36
N ASP A 617 -17.12 -39.91 32.07
CA ASP A 617 -16.28 -41.01 31.58
C ASP A 617 -14.88 -40.55 31.11
N SER A 618 -14.52 -39.29 31.33
CA SER A 618 -13.23 -38.73 30.90
C SER A 618 -12.34 -38.41 32.10
N PRO A 619 -11.07 -38.87 32.12
CA PRO A 619 -10.12 -38.48 33.14
C PRO A 619 -9.74 -37.00 32.99
N LEU A 620 -9.69 -36.32 34.12
CA LEU A 620 -9.36 -34.92 34.29
C LEU A 620 -7.98 -34.85 34.96
N VAL A 621 -7.00 -34.27 34.28
CA VAL A 621 -5.60 -34.21 34.75
C VAL A 621 -5.23 -32.78 35.04
N LEU A 622 -4.88 -32.48 36.30
CA LEU A 622 -4.31 -31.19 36.68
C LEU A 622 -2.79 -31.24 36.56
N ARG A 623 -2.23 -30.34 35.76
CA ARG A 623 -0.81 -30.23 35.46
C ARG A 623 -0.25 -28.93 36.00
N VAL A 624 1.03 -28.99 36.36
CA VAL A 624 1.86 -27.81 36.60
C VAL A 624 2.98 -27.81 35.60
N ASP A 625 3.01 -26.74 34.81
CA ASP A 625 4.10 -26.42 33.91
C ASP A 625 5.35 -25.96 34.68
N PRO A 626 6.53 -26.00 34.04
CA PRO A 626 7.80 -25.57 34.65
C PRO A 626 7.76 -24.13 35.15
N ASP A 627 6.97 -23.30 34.45
CA ASP A 627 6.76 -21.89 34.75
C ASP A 627 5.74 -21.67 35.88
N GLY A 628 5.20 -22.74 36.45
CA GLY A 628 4.22 -22.70 37.53
C GLY A 628 2.77 -22.52 37.05
N HIS A 629 2.54 -22.46 35.74
CA HIS A 629 1.19 -22.40 35.19
C HIS A 629 0.42 -23.71 35.47
N LEU A 630 -0.82 -23.53 35.90
CA LEU A 630 -1.72 -24.62 36.19
C LEU A 630 -2.67 -24.83 35.03
N ASP A 631 -2.60 -26.03 34.48
CA ASP A 631 -3.39 -26.43 33.32
C ASP A 631 -4.26 -27.61 33.71
N LEU A 632 -5.56 -27.47 33.51
CA LEU A 632 -6.49 -28.56 33.70
C LEU A 632 -6.84 -29.15 32.33
N GLU A 633 -6.57 -30.44 32.14
CA GLU A 633 -6.80 -31.14 30.88
C GLU A 633 -7.87 -32.22 31.03
N GLU A 634 -8.97 -32.08 30.28
CA GLU A 634 -9.94 -33.17 30.10
C GLU A 634 -9.45 -34.10 28.98
N MET A 635 -9.10 -35.34 29.33
CA MET A 635 -8.57 -36.32 28.38
C MET A 635 -9.71 -37.15 27.78
N LYS A 636 -10.10 -36.84 26.54
CA LYS A 636 -10.98 -37.74 25.77
C LYS A 636 -10.16 -38.89 25.20
N LEU A 637 -10.19 -40.03 25.90
CA LEU A 637 -9.48 -41.27 25.53
C LEU A 637 -9.70 -41.71 24.07
N ALA A 638 -10.88 -41.42 23.50
CA ALA A 638 -11.23 -41.77 22.13
C ALA A 638 -10.73 -40.75 21.07
N GLU A 639 -10.62 -39.46 21.40
CA GLU A 639 -10.42 -38.39 20.41
C GLU A 639 -9.02 -37.74 20.45
N ARG A 640 -8.17 -38.04 21.44
CA ARG A 640 -6.91 -37.31 21.71
C ARG A 640 -7.09 -35.78 21.69
N ARG A 641 -8.28 -35.29 22.07
CA ARG A 641 -8.54 -33.86 22.24
C ARG A 641 -8.49 -33.55 23.72
N SER A 642 -7.60 -32.62 24.07
CA SER A 642 -7.46 -32.02 25.38
C SER A 642 -8.20 -30.69 25.39
N ILE A 643 -9.16 -30.52 26.30
CA ILE A 643 -9.65 -29.18 26.62
C ILE A 643 -8.72 -28.63 27.70
N LEU A 644 -8.01 -27.55 27.39
CA LEU A 644 -7.08 -26.90 28.30
C LEU A 644 -7.78 -25.73 28.98
N TRP A 645 -7.88 -25.75 30.30
CA TRP A 645 -8.31 -24.59 31.07
C TRP A 645 -7.12 -23.93 31.74
N HIS A 646 -6.81 -22.70 31.33
CA HIS A 646 -5.80 -21.87 31.99
C HIS A 646 -6.40 -21.24 33.25
N LEU A 647 -5.78 -21.53 34.40
CA LEU A 647 -6.17 -20.98 35.68
C LEU A 647 -5.62 -19.56 35.86
N PRO A 648 -6.33 -18.67 36.58
CA PRO A 648 -5.86 -17.31 36.82
C PRO A 648 -4.54 -17.29 37.60
N MET A 649 -3.63 -16.36 37.27
CA MET A 649 -2.30 -16.25 37.87
C MET A 649 -2.29 -16.04 39.40
N SER A 650 -3.43 -15.69 40.01
CA SER A 650 -3.58 -15.60 41.46
C SER A 650 -3.53 -16.96 42.18
N VAL A 651 -3.70 -18.06 41.45
CA VAL A 651 -3.64 -19.43 41.93
C VAL A 651 -2.18 -19.90 41.85
N SER A 652 -1.37 -19.58 42.87
CA SER A 652 0.05 -19.96 42.84
C SER A 652 0.30 -21.44 43.14
N ARG A 653 -0.65 -22.10 43.81
CA ARG A 653 -0.55 -23.52 44.21
C ARG A 653 -1.93 -24.19 44.24
N ALA A 654 -2.27 -24.94 43.20
CA ALA A 654 -3.36 -25.91 43.27
C ALA A 654 -2.83 -27.26 43.76
N LEU A 655 -3.56 -27.85 44.70
CA LEU A 655 -3.19 -29.09 45.36
C LEU A 655 -3.84 -30.31 44.73
N SER A 656 -5.12 -30.20 44.35
CA SER A 656 -5.92 -31.31 43.84
C SER A 656 -7.08 -30.77 43.01
N VAL A 657 -7.66 -31.65 42.18
CA VAL A 657 -8.87 -31.37 41.40
C VAL A 657 -9.87 -32.50 41.62
N CYS A 658 -11.16 -32.20 41.60
CA CYS A 658 -12.23 -33.20 41.51
C CYS A 658 -13.35 -32.66 40.60
N SER A 659 -14.31 -33.50 40.25
CA SER A 659 -15.50 -33.09 39.49
C SER A 659 -16.74 -33.68 40.18
N PRO A 660 -17.60 -32.85 40.78
CA PRO A 660 -18.77 -33.35 41.52
C PRO A 660 -19.91 -33.79 40.59
N ASP A 661 -19.95 -33.24 39.38
CA ASP A 661 -20.90 -33.57 38.32
C ASP A 661 -20.23 -33.47 36.93
N ALA A 662 -20.93 -33.87 35.86
CA ALA A 662 -20.37 -33.83 34.51
C ALA A 662 -20.12 -32.40 33.97
N ALA A 663 -20.63 -31.36 34.63
CA ALA A 663 -20.59 -29.98 34.15
C ALA A 663 -19.51 -29.12 34.83
N SER A 664 -19.07 -29.49 36.03
CA SER A 664 -18.21 -28.68 36.88
C SER A 664 -16.96 -29.43 37.34
N ALA A 665 -15.90 -28.67 37.60
CA ALA A 665 -14.69 -29.14 38.26
C ALA A 665 -14.42 -28.21 39.43
N LEU A 666 -14.01 -28.79 40.56
CA LEU A 666 -13.61 -28.08 41.77
C LEU A 666 -12.11 -28.17 41.92
N LEU A 667 -11.47 -27.04 42.17
CA LEU A 667 -10.03 -26.95 42.36
C LEU A 667 -9.72 -26.59 43.81
N LEU A 668 -8.90 -27.40 44.46
CA LEU A 668 -8.36 -27.07 45.78
C LEU A 668 -7.13 -26.18 45.60
N VAL A 669 -7.24 -24.91 46.01
CA VAL A 669 -6.18 -23.91 45.86
C VAL A 669 -5.69 -23.43 47.22
N LEU A 670 -4.37 -23.40 47.40
CA LEU A 670 -3.75 -22.65 48.48
C LEU A 670 -3.58 -21.21 48.01
N ILE A 671 -4.37 -20.31 48.61
CA ILE A 671 -4.13 -18.87 48.47
C ILE A 671 -3.18 -18.48 49.58
N GLU A 672 -1.95 -18.15 49.22
CA GLU A 672 -1.04 -17.42 50.11
C GLU A 672 -1.61 -16.01 50.27
N ASP A 673 -2.45 -15.82 51.30
CA ASP A 673 -2.84 -14.47 51.74
C ASP A 673 -1.56 -13.73 52.15
N GLN A 674 -1.51 -12.44 51.80
CA GLN A 674 -0.31 -11.59 51.85
C GLN A 674 0.57 -11.77 53.11
N PRO A 675 1.90 -11.62 52.98
CA PRO A 675 2.92 -12.08 53.95
C PRO A 675 2.94 -11.40 55.33
N HIS A 676 1.90 -10.64 55.71
CA HIS A 676 1.86 -9.88 56.96
C HIS A 676 0.81 -10.36 57.98
N LEU A 677 0.03 -11.40 57.68
CA LEU A 677 -0.91 -12.01 58.63
C LEU A 677 -0.74 -13.53 58.71
N VAL A 678 -0.61 -14.01 59.94
CA VAL A 678 -0.33 -15.39 60.34
C VAL A 678 -1.37 -16.38 59.78
N ALA A 679 -0.85 -17.48 59.21
CA ALA A 679 -1.53 -18.69 58.71
C ALA A 679 -2.25 -18.55 57.34
N ALA A 680 -1.67 -19.21 56.32
CA ALA A 680 -2.33 -19.43 55.02
C ALA A 680 -3.65 -20.19 55.23
N ARG A 681 -4.75 -19.65 54.70
CA ARG A 681 -6.07 -20.31 54.72
C ARG A 681 -6.32 -20.97 53.36
N PRO A 682 -6.61 -22.28 53.30
CA PRO A 682 -7.05 -22.92 52.06
C PRO A 682 -8.39 -22.32 51.62
N LYS A 683 -8.56 -22.07 50.32
CA LYS A 683 -9.86 -21.72 49.72
C LYS A 683 -10.20 -22.72 48.62
N PHE A 684 -11.47 -23.07 48.50
CA PHE A 684 -11.97 -23.84 47.37
C PHE A 684 -12.40 -22.87 46.27
N MET A 685 -12.01 -23.14 45.03
CA MET A 685 -12.35 -22.35 43.84
C MET A 685 -13.07 -23.18 42.79
#